data_AF-A0A9D4WY04-F1
#
_entry.id   AF-A0A9D4WY04-F1
#
_cell.length_a   1.000
_cell.length_b   1.000
_cell.length_c   1.000
_cell.angle_alpha   90.00
_cell.angle_beta   90.00
_cell.angle_gamma   90.00
#
_symmetry.space_group_name_H-M   'P 1'
#
loop_
_entity.id
_entity.type
_entity.pdbx_description
1 polymer ?
#
loop_
_entity_poly.entity_id
_entity_poly.type
_entity_poly.pdbx_seq_one_letter_code
_entity_poly.pdbx_strand_id
1 'polypeptide(L)'
;MHRFSHLFHKHTLFNLPFRKSFQISHENTILHHLFFFTTTSQIISSQPSAHSPPTPNPSPPKFKTSNTTIRNDQFGLVHLESSANNFTDQNNDEFASDVEKVYRILRKYHSRVPKLELALKESGVVVRSGLTERVLNRCGDAGNLAYRFFSWASKQQSYRHSPDVYRAMIKVLSKMRQFGAVWGLIEEMRVGNPELISPQVFVILMRRFASARMVHKAIEVLDEMPKYGCEPDEYVFGCLLDALCKNGSVKEAASLFEDMRYRFPPTVKHFTSLLYGWCKEGKLVEAKHVLVQMKDAGIEPDIVVFNNLLGGYAQAGKMGDAYDLLKEMRRRGCEPNAVSYTVLIQSLCKHEKLEEAMRMFVEMQRNGCQMDVITYTTLISGFCKWGKIKRGYELLDQMIQEGHSPIQLTYLHIMVAHEKKEELEECMELVNEMQKIGCVPDLNIYNTVIRLACKSGEVKQGVWLWNEMEASGLSPSIDTFVIMINGFLEQDYLVEACEYFKEMVGRGLFAAPQYGTLKELMNSLLRAEKLEMAKDTWNCITGSKSCEMNVSAWTIWIHALFSKGHVKEACSFCIDMMDNDLMPQPDTFAKLMGGLKKLYNREFAVEITEKVRKMAADRHITFKMYKRRGERDLKEKNGGNEREEGRKKEEKHAVIPEINGDASKLGKSGGVYIPPFKLARMMKEVDDKSSPEYQRLTWDALRKSINGLVNKVNAANIKNIIPELFAENLIRGRGLFCRSCMKSQMASPGFTDVFSALVAVVNTKFPEVGDLLLRRIVLQLKRAYKRNDKPQLLAAVKFVAHLVNQQVAHEIIALELLTVLLEKPTDDSVEVAVGFVTECGSILQDLSPRGLHGIFERFRGILHEGEIDKRVQFLIEGLFAIRRAKFQGYPAVRPELDLVEQEDQLTHEVSLDEEIDPETNLDIFKPDPNYMENEKRYEELKKSLLGEEEESEGDDEGSDAESDDDDDESDEETEESMQIKDETETNLVNLRRTIYLTIMSSVDFEEAGHKLLKIHLEPGQEMELCIMLLECCSQERTYLRYYGLLGQRFCMINKVHQENFETCFVKQYSMIHRLETNKLRNVAKFFAHLLGTFALPWHVLSYIRLTEEDTTSSSRIFIKILFQELSEHLGIRLLNERLNDPTMQDSFESIFPKDNPKNTRFCINFFTSIGLGGLTENLREYLKNMPRLIMQQQKQVPDSDSDNESASSGSSDSGTSSESESDSASSDESDRKRSKRRRK
;
A
#
# COMPACT_ATOMS: atom_id res chain seq x y z
N MET A 1 -59.80 21.27 22.76
CA MET A 1 -60.05 20.73 24.12
C MET A 1 -59.79 19.23 24.13
N HIS A 2 -59.97 18.54 25.27
CA HIS A 2 -59.41 17.20 25.51
C HIS A 2 -60.10 16.03 24.80
N ARG A 3 -59.31 14.94 24.69
CA ARG A 3 -59.63 13.51 24.46
C ARG A 3 -61.04 13.06 24.93
N PHE A 4 -61.63 12.05 24.27
CA PHE A 4 -61.77 10.68 24.83
C PHE A 4 -62.32 9.63 23.82
N SER A 5 -61.73 8.42 23.85
CA SER A 5 -62.21 7.04 23.57
C SER A 5 -63.33 6.63 22.57
N HIS A 6 -63.36 5.30 22.31
CA HIS A 6 -64.52 4.43 21.97
C HIS A 6 -65.03 4.43 20.50
N LEU A 7 -65.56 3.33 19.92
CA LEU A 7 -65.55 1.86 20.20
C LEU A 7 -66.11 1.13 18.93
N PHE A 8 -66.35 -0.21 19.00
CA PHE A 8 -67.16 -1.05 18.06
C PHE A 8 -66.58 -1.31 16.64
N HIS A 9 -66.81 -2.44 15.92
CA HIS A 9 -67.14 -3.84 16.28
C HIS A 9 -67.15 -4.76 15.00
N LYS A 10 -66.81 -6.07 15.14
CA LYS A 10 -67.34 -7.24 14.36
C LYS A 10 -67.12 -7.30 12.82
N HIS A 11 -67.23 -8.44 12.09
CA HIS A 11 -67.44 -9.86 12.45
C HIS A 11 -66.77 -10.85 11.44
N THR A 12 -66.20 -11.95 11.96
CA THR A 12 -66.05 -13.34 11.44
C THR A 12 -66.55 -13.79 10.04
N LEU A 13 -65.91 -14.84 9.49
CA LEU A 13 -66.38 -16.27 9.34
C LEU A 13 -65.15 -17.14 8.88
N PHE A 14 -65.03 -18.48 9.05
CA PHE A 14 -65.92 -19.58 9.49
C PHE A 14 -65.09 -20.80 10.06
N ASN A 15 -65.55 -21.47 11.14
CA ASN A 15 -65.28 -22.86 11.70
C ASN A 15 -63.85 -23.48 11.77
N LEU A 16 -63.36 -24.18 12.83
CA LEU A 16 -63.87 -25.19 13.83
C LEU A 16 -63.92 -26.66 13.34
N PRO A 17 -63.84 -27.72 14.20
CA PRO A 17 -63.57 -27.81 15.68
C PRO A 17 -62.36 -28.76 16.02
N PHE A 18 -61.91 -29.10 17.26
CA PHE A 18 -62.59 -29.70 18.45
C PHE A 18 -61.68 -29.72 19.74
N ARG A 19 -62.26 -29.50 20.95
CA ARG A 19 -61.92 -29.93 22.37
C ARG A 19 -60.43 -30.21 22.79
N LYS A 20 -59.89 -29.91 24.00
CA LYS A 20 -60.34 -29.65 25.42
C LYS A 20 -59.08 -29.14 26.23
N SER A 21 -58.99 -28.95 27.58
CA SER A 21 -59.73 -28.13 28.58
C SER A 21 -59.16 -28.30 30.04
N PHE A 22 -59.25 -27.28 30.93
CA PHE A 22 -58.94 -27.27 32.41
C PHE A 22 -57.45 -27.38 32.85
N GLN A 23 -56.95 -26.85 34.01
CA GLN A 23 -57.24 -25.65 34.85
C GLN A 23 -56.26 -25.55 36.08
N ILE A 24 -55.91 -24.32 36.57
CA ILE A 24 -55.54 -23.93 37.99
C ILE A 24 -54.25 -24.57 38.59
N SER A 25 -53.44 -24.03 39.52
CA SER A 25 -53.44 -22.97 40.59
C SER A 25 -52.27 -21.96 40.45
N HIS A 26 -52.24 -20.71 40.98
CA HIS A 26 -52.23 -20.20 42.38
C HIS A 26 -51.03 -20.73 43.22
N GLU A 27 -50.27 -19.94 44.01
CA GLU A 27 -50.51 -18.58 44.57
C GLU A 27 -49.21 -17.84 45.06
N ASN A 28 -49.24 -16.47 45.11
CA ASN A 28 -48.80 -15.51 46.18
C ASN A 28 -47.59 -15.76 47.14
N THR A 29 -46.83 -14.80 47.75
CA THR A 29 -46.75 -13.29 47.76
C THR A 29 -45.56 -12.74 48.64
N ILE A 30 -45.18 -11.44 48.52
CA ILE A 30 -44.74 -10.48 49.61
C ILE A 30 -43.34 -10.67 50.28
N LEU A 31 -42.53 -9.68 50.77
CA LEU A 31 -42.29 -8.20 50.58
C LEU A 31 -41.01 -7.73 51.36
N HIS A 32 -40.44 -6.54 51.06
CA HIS A 32 -39.63 -5.61 51.94
C HIS A 32 -38.28 -6.10 52.58
N HIS A 33 -37.25 -5.29 52.97
CA HIS A 33 -36.80 -3.89 52.67
C HIS A 33 -35.37 -3.55 53.24
N LEU A 34 -34.60 -2.68 52.54
CA LEU A 34 -33.73 -1.55 53.03
C LEU A 34 -32.40 -1.65 53.87
N PHE A 35 -31.51 -0.64 53.62
CA PHE A 35 -30.36 -0.04 54.39
C PHE A 35 -29.17 -0.94 54.89
N PHE A 36 -27.88 -0.53 55.05
CA PHE A 36 -26.94 0.45 54.39
C PHE A 36 -25.55 0.48 55.14
N PHE A 37 -24.41 0.80 54.48
CA PHE A 37 -23.09 1.28 55.04
C PHE A 37 -22.28 0.35 56.02
N THR A 38 -20.96 0.47 56.35
CA THR A 38 -19.80 1.36 56.00
C THR A 38 -18.39 0.74 56.34
N THR A 39 -17.36 0.97 55.48
CA THR A 39 -15.90 1.31 55.70
C THR A 39 -14.83 0.53 56.56
N THR A 40 -13.65 0.31 55.91
CA THR A 40 -12.21 0.55 56.33
C THR A 40 -11.32 -0.35 57.25
N SER A 41 -10.24 -0.92 56.64
CA SER A 41 -8.77 -0.69 56.88
C SER A 41 -7.88 -1.34 57.99
N GLN A 42 -6.82 -2.09 57.55
CA GLN A 42 -5.36 -2.07 57.96
C GLN A 42 -4.93 -2.70 59.36
N ILE A 43 -3.65 -2.94 59.81
CA ILE A 43 -2.25 -2.67 59.34
C ILE A 43 -1.09 -3.59 59.94
N ILE A 44 -0.01 -3.89 59.16
CA ILE A 44 1.48 -4.07 59.44
C ILE A 44 2.18 -5.11 60.43
N SER A 45 3.04 -5.99 59.84
CA SER A 45 4.47 -6.47 60.09
C SER A 45 5.14 -7.22 61.31
N SER A 46 5.94 -8.27 60.95
CA SER A 46 7.41 -8.54 61.21
C SER A 46 8.05 -9.38 62.38
N GLN A 47 8.92 -10.36 61.98
CA GLN A 47 10.19 -10.92 62.60
C GLN A 47 10.18 -11.74 63.94
N PRO A 48 11.26 -12.50 64.37
CA PRO A 48 12.46 -13.09 63.68
C PRO A 48 12.94 -14.55 64.10
N SER A 49 13.94 -15.10 63.36
CA SER A 49 15.10 -16.00 63.74
C SER A 49 15.05 -17.47 64.30
N ALA A 50 15.65 -18.39 63.51
CA ALA A 50 16.75 -19.36 63.83
C ALA A 50 16.60 -20.82 64.39
N HIS A 51 17.50 -21.71 63.90
CA HIS A 51 17.96 -23.07 64.33
C HIS A 51 17.21 -24.40 63.94
N SER A 52 17.84 -25.56 64.18
CA SER A 52 17.77 -26.88 63.44
C SER A 52 17.78 -28.12 64.39
N PRO A 53 17.83 -29.45 63.99
CA PRO A 53 17.85 -30.22 62.71
C PRO A 53 16.69 -31.30 62.65
N PRO A 54 16.71 -32.60 62.19
CA PRO A 54 17.67 -33.47 61.45
C PRO A 54 17.15 -34.36 60.26
N THR A 55 16.81 -35.67 60.45
CA THR A 55 16.81 -36.79 59.44
C THR A 55 15.83 -37.95 59.82
N PRO A 56 15.60 -39.10 59.07
CA PRO A 56 16.23 -39.65 57.85
C PRO A 56 15.30 -40.29 56.75
N ASN A 57 15.93 -40.96 55.75
CA ASN A 57 15.42 -41.80 54.62
C ASN A 57 14.76 -43.15 55.07
N PRO A 58 14.07 -43.99 54.22
CA PRO A 58 14.52 -44.47 52.89
C PRO A 58 13.43 -44.86 51.82
N SER A 59 13.82 -45.65 50.80
CA SER A 59 13.08 -46.16 49.62
C SER A 59 13.20 -47.71 49.50
N PRO A 60 13.01 -48.44 48.37
CA PRO A 60 12.04 -48.42 47.23
C PRO A 60 11.28 -49.81 47.20
N PRO A 61 11.13 -50.67 46.14
CA PRO A 61 11.01 -50.54 44.66
C PRO A 61 9.91 -51.45 43.98
N LYS A 62 9.96 -51.54 42.63
CA LYS A 62 9.70 -52.73 41.74
C LYS A 62 8.42 -52.87 40.85
N PHE A 63 8.63 -52.56 39.56
CA PHE A 63 8.59 -53.47 38.39
C PHE A 63 7.27 -54.07 37.82
N LYS A 64 7.02 -53.70 36.54
CA LYS A 64 6.81 -54.53 35.32
C LYS A 64 5.41 -54.87 34.74
N THR A 65 5.43 -54.92 33.40
CA THR A 65 4.63 -55.74 32.45
C THR A 65 3.11 -55.52 32.26
N SER A 66 2.79 -54.60 31.35
CA SER A 66 2.26 -54.89 29.99
C SER A 66 0.93 -55.63 29.75
N ASN A 67 0.21 -55.10 28.74
CA ASN A 67 -0.64 -55.74 27.72
C ASN A 67 -2.18 -55.65 27.79
N THR A 68 -2.69 -55.01 26.71
CA THR A 68 -3.88 -55.31 25.90
C THR A 68 -5.30 -54.82 26.26
N THR A 69 -5.89 -54.23 25.21
CA THR A 69 -7.29 -54.23 24.75
C THR A 69 -8.38 -53.37 25.42
N ILE A 70 -8.66 -52.24 24.73
CA ILE A 70 -9.96 -51.85 24.16
C ILE A 70 -11.20 -51.87 25.10
N ARG A 71 -11.74 -50.68 25.42
CA ARG A 71 -13.13 -50.33 25.04
C ARG A 71 -13.50 -48.85 25.15
N ASN A 72 -14.21 -48.41 24.11
CA ASN A 72 -15.24 -47.38 23.97
C ASN A 72 -15.63 -46.48 25.16
N ASP A 73 -15.56 -45.17 24.90
CA ASP A 73 -16.68 -44.21 24.81
C ASP A 73 -17.67 -43.91 25.96
N GLN A 74 -18.04 -42.62 25.95
CA GLN A 74 -19.25 -41.97 26.47
C GLN A 74 -19.40 -41.67 27.98
N PHE A 75 -19.37 -40.35 28.24
CA PHE A 75 -20.15 -39.57 29.21
C PHE A 75 -20.25 -40.01 30.68
N GLY A 76 -19.53 -39.28 31.53
CA GLY A 76 -19.90 -39.06 32.93
C GLY A 76 -19.99 -37.56 33.22
N LEU A 77 -21.20 -37.00 33.27
CA LEU A 77 -21.45 -35.69 33.88
C LEU A 77 -21.25 -35.83 35.40
N VAL A 78 -20.39 -35.00 35.99
CA VAL A 78 -20.29 -34.86 37.45
C VAL A 78 -20.48 -33.39 37.83
N HIS A 79 -21.30 -33.19 38.85
CA HIS A 79 -21.70 -31.90 39.40
C HIS A 79 -20.56 -30.92 39.65
N LEU A 80 -20.84 -29.64 39.39
CA LEU A 80 -20.37 -28.57 40.25
C LEU A 80 -21.18 -28.61 41.55
N GLU A 81 -20.56 -29.01 42.65
CA GLU A 81 -20.95 -28.56 43.99
C GLU A 81 -19.82 -27.74 44.59
N SER A 82 -20.17 -26.63 45.23
CA SER A 82 -19.20 -25.67 45.73
C SER A 82 -18.54 -26.16 47.02
N SER A 83 -17.21 -26.18 47.05
CA SER A 83 -16.46 -26.02 48.30
C SER A 83 -15.38 -24.97 48.08
N ALA A 84 -15.46 -23.88 48.85
CA ALA A 84 -14.37 -22.90 48.87
C ALA A 84 -13.18 -23.53 49.58
N ASN A 85 -12.05 -23.63 48.89
CA ASN A 85 -10.77 -23.99 49.49
C ASN A 85 -9.70 -23.02 49.04
N ASN A 86 -8.99 -22.45 50.02
CA ASN A 86 -7.93 -21.48 49.78
C ASN A 86 -6.75 -22.19 49.10
N PHE A 87 -6.49 -21.86 47.84
CA PHE A 87 -5.21 -22.14 47.21
C PHE A 87 -4.35 -20.89 47.12
N THR A 88 -3.90 -20.45 48.30
CA THR A 88 -2.63 -19.71 48.45
C THR A 88 -1.47 -20.66 48.18
N ASP A 89 -1.44 -21.26 46.99
CA ASP A 89 -0.34 -22.11 46.55
C ASP A 89 0.82 -21.22 46.16
N GLN A 90 1.61 -20.85 47.18
CA GLN A 90 3.00 -20.45 46.98
C GLN A 90 3.79 -21.67 46.46
N ASN A 91 3.54 -22.03 45.21
CA ASN A 91 4.46 -22.82 44.41
C ASN A 91 5.73 -21.98 44.22
N ASN A 92 6.58 -22.02 45.24
CA ASN A 92 8.00 -21.70 45.13
C ASN A 92 8.56 -22.61 44.05
N ASP A 93 8.59 -22.09 42.83
CA ASP A 93 9.14 -22.80 41.69
C ASP A 93 10.62 -23.09 41.99
N GLU A 94 10.94 -24.36 42.25
CA GLU A 94 12.29 -24.86 42.60
C GLU A 94 13.37 -24.27 41.69
N PHE A 95 12.99 -23.99 40.44
CA PHE A 95 13.89 -23.51 39.40
C PHE A 95 13.94 -21.99 39.24
N ALA A 96 13.05 -21.18 39.83
CA ALA A 96 12.97 -19.74 39.52
C ALA A 96 14.30 -18.98 39.72
N SER A 97 15.00 -19.25 40.82
CA SER A 97 16.34 -18.69 41.10
C SER A 97 17.36 -19.13 40.03
N ASP A 98 17.36 -20.40 39.64
CA ASP A 98 18.32 -20.93 38.66
C ASP A 98 17.97 -20.52 37.23
N VAL A 99 16.68 -20.38 36.87
CA VAL A 99 16.21 -19.84 35.60
C VAL A 99 16.72 -18.42 35.41
N GLU A 100 16.55 -17.57 36.41
CA GLU A 100 16.99 -16.18 36.35
C GLU A 100 18.52 -16.04 36.41
N LYS A 101 19.21 -16.89 37.20
CA LYS A 101 20.69 -17.00 37.20
C LYS A 101 21.23 -17.39 35.81
N VAL A 102 20.64 -18.40 35.17
CA VAL A 102 21.00 -18.85 33.82
C VAL A 102 20.66 -17.78 32.78
N TYR A 103 19.49 -17.13 32.87
CA TYR A 103 19.09 -16.06 31.96
C TYR A 103 20.05 -14.86 32.02
N ARG A 104 20.51 -14.45 33.21
CA ARG A 104 21.56 -13.42 33.37
C ARG A 104 22.89 -13.82 32.74
N ILE A 105 23.30 -15.09 32.87
CA ILE A 105 24.52 -15.61 32.23
C ILE A 105 24.37 -15.61 30.70
N LEU A 106 23.22 -16.05 30.18
CA LEU A 106 22.88 -16.01 28.76
C LEU A 106 22.92 -14.58 28.22
N ARG A 107 22.28 -13.61 28.88
CA ARG A 107 22.33 -12.19 28.51
C ARG A 107 23.76 -11.66 28.51
N LYS A 108 24.52 -11.87 29.60
CA LYS A 108 25.87 -11.28 29.77
C LYS A 108 26.92 -11.82 28.78
N TYR A 109 26.80 -13.07 28.34
CA TYR A 109 27.80 -13.72 27.48
C TYR A 109 27.27 -14.12 26.09
N HIS A 110 26.08 -13.66 25.70
CA HIS A 110 25.43 -13.94 24.41
C HIS A 110 26.34 -13.76 23.17
N SER A 111 27.25 -12.78 23.17
CA SER A 111 28.15 -12.50 22.05
C SER A 111 29.40 -13.41 22.00
N ARG A 112 29.68 -14.20 23.06
CA ARG A 112 30.98 -14.89 23.26
C ARG A 112 30.80 -16.34 23.70
N VAL A 113 30.46 -17.23 22.77
CA VAL A 113 30.12 -18.65 23.03
C VAL A 113 31.10 -19.36 24.01
N PRO A 114 32.44 -19.31 23.85
CA PRO A 114 33.33 -20.03 24.78
C PRO A 114 33.28 -19.51 26.23
N LYS A 115 33.03 -18.20 26.41
CA LYS A 115 32.86 -17.61 27.75
C LYS A 115 31.47 -17.90 28.33
N LEU A 116 30.46 -18.06 27.48
CA LEU A 116 29.12 -18.50 27.88
C LEU A 116 29.14 -19.96 28.37
N GLU A 117 29.73 -20.89 27.62
CA GLU A 117 29.79 -22.31 28.01
C GLU A 117 30.62 -22.50 29.29
N LEU A 118 31.68 -21.70 29.49
CA LEU A 118 32.45 -21.67 30.74
C LEU A 118 31.62 -21.12 31.91
N ALA A 119 31.00 -19.94 31.75
CA ALA A 119 30.21 -19.32 32.83
C ALA A 119 28.99 -20.16 33.22
N LEU A 120 28.36 -20.87 32.28
CA LEU A 120 27.30 -21.85 32.58
C LEU A 120 27.84 -23.05 33.38
N LYS A 121 29.04 -23.55 33.05
CA LYS A 121 29.70 -24.64 33.81
C LYS A 121 30.13 -24.20 35.23
N GLU A 122 30.65 -22.98 35.37
CA GLU A 122 31.04 -22.37 36.65
C GLU A 122 29.82 -21.99 37.52
N SER A 123 28.62 -21.89 36.93
CA SER A 123 27.40 -21.52 37.66
C SER A 123 26.93 -22.54 38.70
N GLY A 124 27.38 -23.80 38.60
CA GLY A 124 26.96 -24.91 39.45
C GLY A 124 25.51 -25.40 39.23
N VAL A 125 24.78 -24.86 38.25
CA VAL A 125 23.37 -25.19 37.99
C VAL A 125 23.24 -26.58 37.35
N VAL A 126 22.41 -27.43 37.94
CA VAL A 126 22.18 -28.81 37.46
C VAL A 126 21.09 -28.83 36.38
N VAL A 127 21.47 -29.22 35.16
CA VAL A 127 20.54 -29.30 34.02
C VAL A 127 19.50 -30.41 34.25
N ARG A 128 18.24 -30.01 34.42
CA ARG A 128 17.05 -30.88 34.46
C ARG A 128 16.04 -30.43 33.42
N SER A 129 15.21 -31.32 32.89
CA SER A 129 14.30 -31.00 31.77
C SER A 129 13.32 -29.88 32.10
N GLY A 130 12.73 -29.89 33.31
CA GLY A 130 11.82 -28.84 33.79
C GLY A 130 12.49 -27.49 34.06
N LEU A 131 13.81 -27.45 34.32
CA LEU A 131 14.60 -26.22 34.33
C LEU A 131 14.83 -25.74 32.89
N THR A 132 15.24 -26.65 32.00
CA THR A 132 15.55 -26.30 30.61
C THR A 132 14.33 -25.72 29.90
N GLU A 133 13.15 -26.33 30.05
CA GLU A 133 11.91 -25.80 29.47
C GLU A 133 11.59 -24.37 29.96
N ARG A 134 11.73 -24.12 31.27
CA ARG A 134 11.53 -22.79 31.86
C ARG A 134 12.53 -21.76 31.32
N VAL A 135 13.81 -22.10 31.19
CA VAL A 135 14.82 -21.20 30.60
C VAL A 135 14.50 -20.87 29.14
N LEU A 136 14.08 -21.85 28.34
CA LEU A 136 13.67 -21.62 26.94
C LEU A 136 12.43 -20.72 26.86
N ASN A 137 11.43 -20.93 27.72
CA ASN A 137 10.25 -20.06 27.81
C ASN A 137 10.62 -18.64 28.31
N ARG A 138 11.51 -18.49 29.31
CA ARG A 138 12.03 -17.20 29.83
C ARG A 138 12.81 -16.40 28.78
N CYS A 139 13.48 -17.07 27.85
CA CYS A 139 14.14 -16.42 26.71
C CYS A 139 13.16 -15.74 25.75
N GLY A 140 11.89 -16.17 25.70
CA GLY A 140 10.82 -15.51 24.95
C GLY A 140 11.12 -15.36 23.46
N ASP A 141 11.32 -14.12 23.01
CA ASP A 141 11.68 -13.78 21.63
C ASP A 141 13.17 -13.91 21.32
N ALA A 142 14.05 -13.93 22.33
CA ALA A 142 15.50 -14.03 22.17
C ALA A 142 15.93 -15.48 21.87
N GLY A 143 15.37 -16.07 20.81
CA GLY A 143 15.50 -17.49 20.50
C GLY A 143 16.91 -17.93 20.13
N ASN A 144 17.80 -17.01 19.77
CA ASN A 144 19.23 -17.29 19.63
C ASN A 144 19.90 -17.59 20.99
N LEU A 145 19.41 -17.02 22.10
CA LEU A 145 19.85 -17.38 23.45
C LEU A 145 19.32 -18.77 23.81
N ALA A 146 18.04 -19.02 23.52
CA ALA A 146 17.39 -20.32 23.73
C ALA A 146 18.12 -21.44 22.98
N TYR A 147 18.47 -21.25 21.70
CA TYR A 147 19.23 -22.22 20.90
C TYR A 147 20.61 -22.53 21.48
N ARG A 148 21.34 -21.50 21.92
CA ARG A 148 22.67 -21.68 22.55
C ARG A 148 22.57 -22.44 23.86
N PHE A 149 21.55 -22.16 24.67
CA PHE A 149 21.32 -22.90 25.91
C PHE A 149 20.88 -24.35 25.64
N PHE A 150 19.99 -24.57 24.67
CA PHE A 150 19.56 -25.90 24.22
C PHE A 150 20.77 -26.74 23.76
N SER A 151 21.59 -26.19 22.87
CA SER A 151 22.80 -26.84 22.33
C SER A 151 23.91 -27.02 23.38
N TRP A 152 23.97 -26.21 24.44
CA TRP A 152 24.86 -26.45 25.58
C TRP A 152 24.32 -27.55 26.51
N ALA A 153 23.00 -27.60 26.72
CA ALA A 153 22.34 -28.61 27.54
C ALA A 153 22.49 -30.02 26.93
N SER A 154 22.33 -30.17 25.61
CA SER A 154 22.47 -31.47 24.92
C SER A 154 23.85 -32.12 25.08
N LYS A 155 24.89 -31.33 25.37
CA LYS A 155 26.28 -31.79 25.54
C LYS A 155 26.58 -32.34 26.94
N GLN A 156 25.67 -32.24 27.92
CA GLN A 156 25.93 -32.66 29.30
C GLN A 156 25.79 -34.17 29.45
N GLN A 157 26.80 -34.83 30.05
CA GLN A 157 26.99 -36.30 30.01
C GLN A 157 25.85 -37.15 30.58
N SER A 158 24.94 -36.57 31.37
CA SER A 158 23.80 -37.27 32.00
C SER A 158 22.42 -36.73 31.56
N TYR A 159 22.36 -35.83 30.58
CA TYR A 159 21.13 -35.15 30.17
C TYR A 159 20.67 -35.55 28.76
N ARG A 160 19.35 -35.58 28.55
CA ARG A 160 18.69 -35.64 27.24
C ARG A 160 17.43 -34.76 27.29
N HIS A 161 17.09 -34.16 26.15
CA HIS A 161 15.90 -33.32 26.05
C HIS A 161 14.62 -34.17 26.13
N SER A 162 13.64 -33.71 26.91
CA SER A 162 12.29 -34.30 26.92
C SER A 162 11.47 -33.79 25.73
N PRO A 163 10.33 -34.43 25.38
CA PRO A 163 9.41 -33.95 24.34
C PRO A 163 9.03 -32.48 24.51
N ASP A 164 8.87 -32.02 25.75
CA ASP A 164 8.40 -30.67 26.07
C ASP A 164 9.51 -29.62 25.94
N VAL A 165 10.77 -30.01 26.17
CA VAL A 165 11.93 -29.17 25.87
C VAL A 165 12.12 -29.01 24.35
N TYR A 166 11.92 -30.08 23.57
CA TYR A 166 11.84 -29.97 22.09
C TYR A 166 10.64 -29.10 21.67
N ARG A 167 9.46 -29.29 22.28
CA ARG A 167 8.24 -28.51 21.99
C ARG A 167 8.42 -27.01 22.26
N ALA A 168 9.03 -26.65 23.38
CA ALA A 168 9.40 -25.29 23.73
C ALA A 168 10.38 -24.70 22.70
N MET A 169 11.39 -25.49 22.31
CA MET A 169 12.39 -25.05 21.32
C MET A 169 11.78 -24.83 19.93
N ILE A 170 10.91 -25.73 19.47
CA ILE A 170 10.17 -25.60 18.20
C ILE A 170 9.22 -24.38 18.23
N LYS A 171 8.53 -24.15 19.35
CA LYS A 171 7.68 -22.96 19.58
C LYS A 171 8.46 -21.63 19.49
N VAL A 172 9.73 -21.62 19.92
CA VAL A 172 10.66 -20.48 19.84
C VAL A 172 11.22 -20.29 18.43
N LEU A 173 11.80 -21.32 17.81
CA LEU A 173 12.32 -21.26 16.42
C LEU A 173 11.24 -20.87 15.42
N SER A 174 10.02 -21.39 15.59
CA SER A 174 8.86 -21.03 14.77
C SER A 174 8.35 -19.60 15.03
N LYS A 175 8.65 -19.00 16.19
CA LYS A 175 8.38 -17.56 16.44
C LYS A 175 9.42 -16.69 15.72
N MET A 176 10.70 -17.10 15.71
CA MET A 176 11.77 -16.50 14.90
C MET A 176 11.65 -16.76 13.38
N ARG A 177 10.64 -17.53 12.93
CA ARG A 177 10.43 -17.95 11.52
C ARG A 177 11.59 -18.76 10.92
N GLN A 178 12.48 -19.34 11.74
CA GLN A 178 13.61 -20.17 11.30
C GLN A 178 13.14 -21.60 10.94
N PHE A 179 12.21 -21.72 9.98
CA PHE A 179 11.53 -22.98 9.68
C PHE A 179 12.47 -24.10 9.22
N GLY A 180 13.58 -23.79 8.54
CA GLY A 180 14.61 -24.78 8.19
C GLY A 180 15.27 -25.41 9.43
N ALA A 181 15.55 -24.61 10.46
CA ALA A 181 16.06 -25.11 11.74
C ALA A 181 15.01 -25.92 12.52
N VAL A 182 13.72 -25.61 12.38
CA VAL A 182 12.63 -26.43 12.93
C VAL A 182 12.58 -27.81 12.28
N TRP A 183 12.64 -27.88 10.93
CA TRP A 183 12.66 -29.15 10.22
C TRP A 183 13.91 -29.99 10.53
N GLY A 184 15.08 -29.35 10.62
CA GLY A 184 16.31 -30.01 11.07
C GLY A 184 16.18 -30.59 12.49
N LEU A 185 15.54 -29.87 13.42
CA LEU A 185 15.29 -30.34 14.78
C LEU A 185 14.24 -31.48 14.83
N ILE A 186 13.26 -31.49 13.93
CA ILE A 186 12.29 -32.61 13.80
C ILE A 186 12.99 -33.86 13.24
N GLU A 187 13.93 -33.72 12.29
CA GLU A 187 14.73 -34.86 11.81
C GLU A 187 15.72 -35.35 12.89
N GLU A 188 16.30 -34.45 13.71
CA GLU A 188 17.09 -34.84 14.89
C GLU A 188 16.26 -35.65 15.89
N MET A 189 15.02 -35.24 16.18
CA MET A 189 14.08 -36.02 16.99
C MET A 189 13.80 -37.39 16.37
N ARG A 190 13.52 -37.44 15.05
CA ARG A 190 13.24 -38.67 14.29
C ARG A 190 14.37 -39.69 14.37
N VAL A 191 15.61 -39.24 14.18
CA VAL A 191 16.81 -40.09 14.19
C VAL A 191 17.24 -40.45 15.62
N GLY A 192 17.03 -39.56 16.59
CA GLY A 192 17.40 -39.76 18.00
C GLY A 192 16.46 -40.68 18.78
N ASN A 193 15.15 -40.50 18.65
CA ASN A 193 14.12 -41.46 19.07
C ASN A 193 12.77 -41.13 18.38
N PRO A 194 12.28 -41.99 17.46
CA PRO A 194 10.98 -41.80 16.78
C PRO A 194 9.79 -41.56 17.72
N GLU A 195 9.79 -42.12 18.94
CA GLU A 195 8.71 -41.95 19.94
C GLU A 195 8.56 -40.50 20.44
N LEU A 196 9.53 -39.61 20.16
CA LEU A 196 9.44 -38.19 20.50
C LEU A 196 8.54 -37.40 19.53
N ILE A 197 8.28 -37.93 18.33
CA ILE A 197 7.41 -37.28 17.34
C ILE A 197 5.96 -37.46 17.75
N SER A 198 5.20 -36.35 17.74
CA SER A 198 3.77 -36.35 18.04
C SER A 198 3.04 -35.34 17.16
N PRO A 199 1.76 -35.58 16.80
CA PRO A 199 0.97 -34.65 15.97
C PRO A 199 0.95 -33.20 16.51
N GLN A 200 1.03 -33.03 17.83
CA GLN A 200 1.12 -31.73 18.51
C GLN A 200 2.35 -30.89 18.09
N VAL A 201 3.43 -31.49 17.57
CA VAL A 201 4.59 -30.77 17.02
C VAL A 201 4.23 -30.10 15.69
N PHE A 202 3.58 -30.83 14.79
CA PHE A 202 3.13 -30.32 13.49
C PHE A 202 2.03 -29.27 13.65
N VAL A 203 1.13 -29.43 14.62
CA VAL A 203 0.12 -28.40 14.98
C VAL A 203 0.76 -27.06 15.37
N ILE A 204 1.94 -27.04 15.99
CA ILE A 204 2.67 -25.79 16.29
C ILE A 204 3.17 -25.14 14.99
N LEU A 205 3.72 -25.93 14.05
CA LEU A 205 4.14 -25.45 12.74
C LEU A 205 2.95 -24.92 11.91
N MET A 206 1.87 -25.70 11.79
CA MET A 206 0.64 -25.33 11.08
C MET A 206 0.08 -23.99 11.57
N ARG A 207 -0.12 -23.85 12.89
CA ARG A 207 -0.60 -22.60 13.51
C ARG A 207 0.35 -21.43 13.25
N ARG A 208 1.65 -21.68 13.21
CA ARG A 208 2.67 -20.64 12.91
C ARG A 208 2.68 -20.22 11.45
N PHE A 209 2.65 -21.15 10.49
CA PHE A 209 2.54 -20.84 9.06
C PHE A 209 1.22 -20.11 8.74
N ALA A 210 0.10 -20.55 9.31
CA ALA A 210 -1.18 -19.84 9.19
C ALA A 210 -1.09 -18.41 9.76
N SER A 211 -0.47 -18.20 10.93
CA SER A 211 -0.26 -16.86 11.51
C SER A 211 0.70 -15.98 10.70
N ALA A 212 1.58 -16.59 9.89
CA ALA A 212 2.44 -15.91 8.94
C ALA A 212 1.79 -15.70 7.56
N ARG A 213 0.51 -16.07 7.39
CA ARG A 213 -0.25 -16.11 6.12
C ARG A 213 0.37 -17.00 5.02
N MET A 214 1.21 -17.96 5.41
CA MET A 214 1.87 -18.91 4.51
C MET A 214 1.00 -20.16 4.31
N VAL A 215 -0.23 -19.98 3.79
CA VAL A 215 -1.27 -21.01 3.77
C VAL A 215 -0.83 -22.31 3.10
N HIS A 216 -0.19 -22.22 1.92
CA HIS A 216 0.37 -23.39 1.23
C HIS A 216 1.29 -24.20 2.14
N LYS A 217 2.20 -23.54 2.88
CA LYS A 217 3.12 -24.21 3.80
C LYS A 217 2.44 -24.79 5.04
N ALA A 218 1.30 -24.25 5.44
CA ALA A 218 0.50 -24.81 6.53
C ALA A 218 -0.20 -26.11 6.12
N ILE A 219 -0.60 -26.23 4.85
CA ILE A 219 -1.19 -27.44 4.25
C ILE A 219 -0.09 -28.46 3.91
N GLU A 220 1.04 -28.01 3.36
CA GLU A 220 2.24 -28.84 3.10
C GLU A 220 2.70 -29.59 4.37
N VAL A 221 2.65 -28.97 5.56
CA VAL A 221 2.96 -29.63 6.84
C VAL A 221 1.98 -30.77 7.20
N LEU A 222 0.75 -30.74 6.68
CA LEU A 222 -0.24 -31.82 6.84
C LEU A 222 0.11 -33.01 5.92
N ASP A 223 0.44 -32.73 4.66
CA ASP A 223 0.77 -33.73 3.64
C ASP A 223 2.15 -34.38 3.87
N GLU A 224 3.09 -33.66 4.48
CA GLU A 224 4.40 -34.20 4.89
C GLU A 224 4.31 -35.08 6.16
N MET A 225 3.29 -34.91 7.01
CA MET A 225 3.22 -35.55 8.33
C MET A 225 3.33 -37.10 8.31
N PRO A 226 2.68 -37.83 7.36
CA PRO A 226 2.84 -39.28 7.23
C PRO A 226 4.28 -39.75 7.03
N LYS A 227 5.13 -38.95 6.37
CA LYS A 227 6.56 -39.31 6.15
C LYS A 227 7.36 -39.38 7.45
N TYR A 228 6.89 -38.70 8.49
CA TYR A 228 7.43 -38.71 9.85
C TYR A 228 6.78 -39.79 10.75
N GLY A 229 5.92 -40.65 10.19
CA GLY A 229 5.24 -41.73 10.93
C GLY A 229 4.02 -41.26 11.73
N CYS A 230 3.45 -40.10 11.42
CA CYS A 230 2.26 -39.56 12.08
C CYS A 230 1.16 -39.29 11.04
N GLU A 231 0.08 -40.07 11.09
CA GLU A 231 -1.09 -39.87 10.23
C GLU A 231 -1.93 -38.66 10.70
N PRO A 232 -2.43 -37.80 9.78
CA PRO A 232 -3.36 -36.71 10.11
C PRO A 232 -4.70 -37.19 10.69
N ASP A 233 -4.94 -36.89 11.97
CA ASP A 233 -6.19 -37.16 12.68
C ASP A 233 -7.19 -35.97 12.63
N GLU A 234 -8.42 -36.22 13.09
CA GLU A 234 -9.51 -35.24 13.20
C GLU A 234 -9.09 -33.97 13.97
N TYR A 235 -8.29 -34.13 15.03
CA TYR A 235 -7.80 -33.03 15.85
C TYR A 235 -6.78 -32.15 15.10
N VAL A 236 -5.88 -32.74 14.31
CA VAL A 236 -4.91 -32.01 13.48
C VAL A 236 -5.62 -31.22 12.38
N PHE A 237 -6.56 -31.85 11.66
CA PHE A 237 -7.40 -31.16 10.67
C PHE A 237 -8.17 -29.99 11.32
N GLY A 238 -8.86 -30.23 12.44
CA GLY A 238 -9.57 -29.20 13.19
C GLY A 238 -8.66 -28.06 13.68
N CYS A 239 -7.42 -28.37 14.06
CA CYS A 239 -6.42 -27.38 14.47
C CYS A 239 -5.90 -26.51 13.32
N LEU A 240 -5.74 -27.06 12.12
CA LEU A 240 -5.37 -26.29 10.94
C LEU A 240 -6.56 -25.45 10.44
N LEU A 241 -7.77 -26.02 10.42
CA LEU A 241 -9.01 -25.33 10.09
C LEU A 241 -9.22 -24.09 10.98
N ASP A 242 -9.13 -24.26 12.30
CA ASP A 242 -9.21 -23.17 13.30
C ASP A 242 -8.14 -22.09 13.06
N ALA A 243 -6.91 -22.51 12.75
CA ALA A 243 -5.81 -21.59 12.49
C ALA A 243 -6.02 -20.76 11.21
N LEU A 244 -6.48 -21.38 10.11
CA LEU A 244 -6.77 -20.67 8.86
C LEU A 244 -7.95 -19.70 9.03
N CYS A 245 -9.02 -20.13 9.70
CA CYS A 245 -10.17 -19.29 9.99
C CYS A 245 -9.80 -18.07 10.86
N LYS A 246 -9.01 -18.28 11.92
CA LYS A 246 -8.57 -17.18 12.81
C LYS A 246 -7.65 -16.17 12.14
N ASN A 247 -6.85 -16.59 11.16
CA ASN A 247 -5.89 -15.71 10.47
C ASN A 247 -6.42 -15.04 9.20
N GLY A 248 -7.64 -15.37 8.75
CA GLY A 248 -8.30 -14.74 7.58
C GLY A 248 -7.98 -15.42 6.25
N SER A 249 -7.93 -16.76 6.25
CA SER A 249 -7.79 -17.59 5.04
C SER A 249 -8.96 -18.58 4.99
N VAL A 250 -10.18 -18.04 5.00
CA VAL A 250 -11.40 -18.82 5.25
C VAL A 250 -11.84 -19.61 4.02
N LYS A 251 -11.47 -19.18 2.80
CA LYS A 251 -11.70 -19.94 1.56
C LYS A 251 -10.93 -21.26 1.56
N GLU A 252 -9.66 -21.18 1.93
CA GLU A 252 -8.76 -22.33 1.99
C GLU A 252 -9.15 -23.24 3.17
N ALA A 253 -9.61 -22.66 4.28
CA ALA A 253 -10.23 -23.39 5.38
C ALA A 253 -11.51 -24.12 4.95
N ALA A 254 -12.36 -23.53 4.10
CA ALA A 254 -13.57 -24.18 3.59
C ALA A 254 -13.25 -25.36 2.66
N SER A 255 -12.20 -25.28 1.83
CA SER A 255 -11.72 -26.43 1.05
C SER A 255 -11.26 -27.56 1.97
N LEU A 256 -10.40 -27.23 2.95
CA LEU A 256 -9.92 -28.17 3.96
C LEU A 256 -11.05 -28.81 4.78
N PHE A 257 -12.15 -28.08 5.01
CA PHE A 257 -13.32 -28.60 5.70
C PHE A 257 -14.05 -29.68 4.91
N GLU A 258 -14.22 -29.53 3.59
CA GLU A 258 -14.82 -30.58 2.75
C GLU A 258 -13.86 -31.78 2.56
N ASP A 259 -12.55 -31.53 2.43
CA ASP A 259 -11.52 -32.59 2.40
C ASP A 259 -11.49 -33.40 3.71
N MET A 260 -11.63 -32.73 4.85
CA MET A 260 -11.78 -33.34 6.17
C MET A 260 -13.09 -34.11 6.26
N ARG A 261 -14.22 -33.55 5.81
CA ARG A 261 -15.57 -34.14 5.86
C ARG A 261 -15.67 -35.45 5.09
N TYR A 262 -14.87 -35.63 4.04
CA TYR A 262 -14.75 -36.91 3.33
C TYR A 262 -14.03 -38.01 4.15
N ARG A 263 -13.14 -37.62 5.09
CA ARG A 263 -12.33 -38.53 5.92
C ARG A 263 -12.90 -38.76 7.32
N PHE A 264 -13.52 -37.74 7.92
CA PHE A 264 -13.96 -37.69 9.31
C PHE A 264 -15.32 -36.98 9.45
N PRO A 265 -16.21 -37.43 10.36
CA PRO A 265 -17.46 -36.74 10.61
C PRO A 265 -17.21 -35.35 11.24
N PRO A 266 -17.78 -34.25 10.70
CA PRO A 266 -17.53 -32.90 11.21
C PRO A 266 -18.20 -32.68 12.58
N THR A 267 -17.42 -32.21 13.56
CA THR A 267 -17.94 -31.89 14.91
C THR A 267 -18.40 -30.43 15.01
N VAL A 268 -19.16 -30.10 16.08
CA VAL A 268 -19.59 -28.73 16.42
C VAL A 268 -18.44 -27.72 16.30
N LYS A 269 -17.23 -28.10 16.74
CA LYS A 269 -16.03 -27.24 16.73
C LYS A 269 -15.64 -26.82 15.32
N HIS A 270 -15.75 -27.71 14.33
CA HIS A 270 -15.37 -27.42 12.95
C HIS A 270 -16.33 -26.42 12.29
N PHE A 271 -17.64 -26.65 12.43
CA PHE A 271 -18.67 -25.70 12.02
C PHE A 271 -18.50 -24.34 12.73
N THR A 272 -18.22 -24.35 14.03
CA THR A 272 -17.99 -23.13 14.84
C THR A 272 -16.78 -22.34 14.36
N SER A 273 -15.65 -23.00 14.06
CA SER A 273 -14.44 -22.36 13.53
C SER A 273 -14.66 -21.76 12.14
N LEU A 274 -15.31 -22.50 11.24
CA LEU A 274 -15.58 -22.04 9.87
C LEU A 274 -16.58 -20.86 9.86
N LEU A 275 -17.65 -20.96 10.66
CA LEU A 275 -18.64 -19.90 10.83
C LEU A 275 -18.01 -18.65 11.49
N TYR A 276 -17.14 -18.81 12.49
CA TYR A 276 -16.36 -17.72 13.07
C TYR A 276 -15.47 -17.02 12.02
N GLY A 277 -14.81 -17.80 11.16
CA GLY A 277 -14.04 -17.29 10.03
C GLY A 277 -14.87 -16.39 9.11
N TRP A 278 -16.00 -16.91 8.62
CA TRP A 278 -16.88 -16.15 7.73
C TRP A 278 -17.49 -14.91 8.41
N CYS A 279 -17.91 -15.02 9.68
CA CYS A 279 -18.39 -13.87 10.46
C CYS A 279 -17.31 -12.79 10.62
N LYS A 280 -16.05 -13.19 10.86
CA LYS A 280 -14.90 -12.28 10.99
C LYS A 280 -14.52 -11.59 9.67
N GLU A 281 -14.70 -12.26 8.52
CA GLU A 281 -14.62 -11.64 7.19
C GLU A 281 -15.85 -10.76 6.83
N GLY A 282 -16.89 -10.71 7.68
CA GLY A 282 -18.15 -10.00 7.40
C GLY A 282 -19.11 -10.73 6.45
N LYS A 283 -18.79 -11.98 6.10
CA LYS A 283 -19.48 -12.80 5.08
C LYS A 283 -20.65 -13.58 5.68
N LEU A 284 -21.73 -12.86 5.92
CA LEU A 284 -22.90 -13.37 6.63
C LEU A 284 -23.75 -14.35 5.80
N VAL A 285 -23.63 -14.37 4.46
CA VAL A 285 -24.35 -15.33 3.62
C VAL A 285 -23.68 -16.71 3.72
N GLU A 286 -22.35 -16.74 3.63
CA GLU A 286 -21.53 -17.93 3.80
C GLU A 286 -21.63 -18.47 5.23
N ALA A 287 -21.62 -17.58 6.25
CA ALA A 287 -21.88 -17.98 7.63
C ALA A 287 -23.28 -18.60 7.83
N LYS A 288 -24.32 -18.06 7.16
CA LYS A 288 -25.66 -18.68 7.13
C LYS A 288 -25.67 -20.02 6.41
N HIS A 289 -24.89 -20.19 5.34
CA HIS A 289 -24.79 -21.48 4.65
C HIS A 289 -24.15 -22.55 5.56
N VAL A 290 -23.07 -22.22 6.28
CA VAL A 290 -22.46 -23.12 7.28
C VAL A 290 -23.45 -23.48 8.40
N LEU A 291 -24.32 -22.56 8.81
CA LEU A 291 -25.39 -22.83 9.77
C LEU A 291 -26.48 -23.79 9.23
N VAL A 292 -26.72 -23.79 7.91
CA VAL A 292 -27.61 -24.77 7.25
C VAL A 292 -26.91 -26.13 7.16
N GLN A 293 -25.68 -26.18 6.67
CA GLN A 293 -24.88 -27.41 6.62
C GLN A 293 -24.75 -28.09 7.99
N MET A 294 -24.63 -27.32 9.07
CA MET A 294 -24.58 -27.82 10.44
C MET A 294 -25.88 -28.54 10.84
N LYS A 295 -27.04 -27.98 10.46
CA LYS A 295 -28.36 -28.61 10.67
C LYS A 295 -28.58 -29.83 9.77
N ASP A 296 -28.14 -29.77 8.52
CA ASP A 296 -28.23 -30.90 7.58
C ASP A 296 -27.37 -32.09 8.04
N ALA A 297 -26.29 -31.82 8.78
CA ALA A 297 -25.48 -32.81 9.49
C ALA A 297 -26.10 -33.30 10.82
N GLY A 298 -27.31 -32.84 11.17
CA GLY A 298 -28.01 -33.23 12.40
C GLY A 298 -27.48 -32.57 13.68
N ILE A 299 -26.71 -31.49 13.58
CA ILE A 299 -26.04 -30.83 14.71
C ILE A 299 -26.77 -29.53 15.08
N GLU A 300 -27.21 -29.41 16.33
CA GLU A 300 -27.89 -28.19 16.79
C GLU A 300 -26.88 -27.06 17.11
N PRO A 301 -27.14 -25.81 16.67
CA PRO A 301 -26.30 -24.66 17.00
C PRO A 301 -26.29 -24.34 18.49
N ASP A 302 -25.10 -24.28 19.10
CA ASP A 302 -24.92 -23.90 20.50
C ASP A 302 -24.83 -22.37 20.70
N ILE A 303 -24.73 -21.96 21.97
CA ILE A 303 -24.58 -20.53 22.34
C ILE A 303 -23.31 -19.89 21.77
N VAL A 304 -22.27 -20.66 21.44
CA VAL A 304 -21.02 -20.15 20.84
C VAL A 304 -21.25 -19.85 19.36
N VAL A 305 -21.96 -20.71 18.63
CA VAL A 305 -22.40 -20.44 17.26
C VAL A 305 -23.29 -19.21 17.20
N PHE A 306 -24.26 -19.08 18.11
CA PHE A 306 -25.09 -17.87 18.20
C PHE A 306 -24.29 -16.61 18.54
N ASN A 307 -23.34 -16.67 19.50
CA ASN A 307 -22.48 -15.54 19.84
C ASN A 307 -21.54 -15.13 18.69
N ASN A 308 -21.06 -16.09 17.88
CA ASN A 308 -20.28 -15.81 16.67
C ASN A 308 -21.14 -15.12 15.60
N LEU A 309 -22.40 -15.55 15.41
CA LEU A 309 -23.35 -14.87 14.52
C LEU A 309 -23.69 -13.46 15.00
N LEU A 310 -23.96 -13.27 16.30
CA LEU A 310 -24.14 -11.93 16.91
C LEU A 310 -22.93 -11.05 16.62
N GLY A 311 -21.70 -11.59 16.77
CA GLY A 311 -20.46 -10.89 16.47
C GLY A 311 -20.34 -10.51 15.00
N GLY A 312 -20.71 -11.40 14.08
CA GLY A 312 -20.74 -11.13 12.64
C GLY A 312 -21.74 -10.02 12.27
N TYR A 313 -23.01 -10.13 12.69
CA TYR A 313 -24.03 -9.11 12.43
C TYR A 313 -23.62 -7.76 13.02
N ALA A 314 -23.13 -7.75 14.26
CA ALA A 314 -22.72 -6.54 14.93
C ALA A 314 -21.46 -5.92 14.29
N GLN A 315 -20.49 -6.72 13.81
CA GLN A 315 -19.32 -6.22 13.06
C GLN A 315 -19.71 -5.68 11.67
N ALA A 316 -20.75 -6.23 11.04
CA ALA A 316 -21.33 -5.72 9.80
C ALA A 316 -22.28 -4.52 10.00
N GLY A 317 -22.33 -3.92 11.19
CA GLY A 317 -23.20 -2.79 11.53
C GLY A 317 -24.69 -3.13 11.65
N LYS A 318 -25.09 -4.38 11.42
CA LYS A 318 -26.48 -4.86 11.39
C LYS A 318 -27.02 -5.13 12.79
N MET A 319 -27.09 -4.07 13.60
CA MET A 319 -27.55 -4.17 14.98
C MET A 319 -29.02 -4.61 15.10
N GLY A 320 -29.87 -4.35 14.09
CA GLY A 320 -31.25 -4.87 14.00
C GLY A 320 -31.27 -6.41 13.99
N ASP A 321 -30.68 -7.02 12.95
CA ASP A 321 -30.48 -8.47 12.84
C ASP A 321 -29.89 -9.08 14.12
N ALA A 322 -28.94 -8.38 14.76
CA ALA A 322 -28.31 -8.85 15.99
C ALA A 322 -29.27 -8.83 17.21
N TYR A 323 -30.13 -7.82 17.36
CA TYR A 323 -31.16 -7.80 18.40
C TYR A 323 -32.24 -8.86 18.16
N ASP A 324 -32.65 -9.08 16.91
CA ASP A 324 -33.64 -10.11 16.59
C ASP A 324 -33.06 -11.53 16.72
N LEU A 325 -31.77 -11.72 16.44
CA LEU A 325 -31.07 -12.96 16.78
C LEU A 325 -31.03 -13.20 18.29
N LEU A 326 -30.80 -12.16 19.11
CA LEU A 326 -30.80 -12.29 20.57
C LEU A 326 -32.20 -12.62 21.14
N LYS A 327 -33.28 -12.15 20.50
CA LYS A 327 -34.66 -12.60 20.80
C LYS A 327 -34.89 -14.05 20.35
N GLU A 328 -34.41 -14.44 19.18
CA GLU A 328 -34.54 -15.80 18.64
C GLU A 328 -33.79 -16.84 19.49
N MET A 329 -32.64 -16.47 20.08
CA MET A 329 -31.93 -17.26 21.08
C MET A 329 -32.84 -17.59 22.28
N ARG A 330 -33.43 -16.56 22.92
CA ARG A 330 -34.41 -16.73 24.02
C ARG A 330 -35.60 -17.60 23.57
N ARG A 331 -36.15 -17.38 22.37
CA ARG A 331 -37.30 -18.14 21.83
C ARG A 331 -37.00 -19.64 21.63
N ARG A 332 -35.73 -20.01 21.43
CA ARG A 332 -35.28 -21.42 21.33
C ARG A 332 -34.85 -22.02 22.68
N GLY A 333 -34.96 -21.30 23.79
CA GLY A 333 -34.46 -21.72 25.10
C GLY A 333 -32.94 -21.60 25.28
N CYS A 334 -32.24 -20.94 24.34
CA CYS A 334 -30.82 -20.64 24.44
C CYS A 334 -30.65 -19.26 25.11
N GLU A 335 -30.70 -19.18 26.44
CA GLU A 335 -30.64 -17.89 27.12
C GLU A 335 -29.32 -17.13 26.85
N PRO A 336 -29.37 -15.86 26.39
CA PRO A 336 -28.19 -15.04 26.16
C PRO A 336 -27.36 -14.82 27.42
N ASN A 337 -26.04 -15.04 27.34
CA ASN A 337 -25.12 -14.94 28.48
C ASN A 337 -24.30 -13.64 28.45
N ALA A 338 -23.42 -13.44 29.44
CA ALA A 338 -22.54 -12.26 29.52
C ALA A 338 -21.73 -12.02 28.23
N VAL A 339 -21.32 -13.08 27.52
CA VAL A 339 -20.64 -12.99 26.22
C VAL A 339 -21.57 -12.46 25.14
N SER A 340 -22.84 -12.90 25.09
CA SER A 340 -23.85 -12.40 24.15
C SER A 340 -24.04 -10.88 24.26
N TYR A 341 -24.19 -10.35 25.48
CA TYR A 341 -24.31 -8.91 25.70
C TYR A 341 -22.99 -8.18 25.46
N THR A 342 -21.86 -8.72 25.93
CA THR A 342 -20.52 -8.13 25.73
C THR A 342 -20.18 -7.97 24.25
N VAL A 343 -20.55 -8.91 23.39
CA VAL A 343 -20.36 -8.81 21.92
C VAL A 343 -21.14 -7.62 21.34
N LEU A 344 -22.39 -7.40 21.75
CA LEU A 344 -23.19 -6.26 21.31
C LEU A 344 -22.64 -4.94 21.87
N ILE A 345 -22.33 -4.90 23.16
CA ILE A 345 -21.71 -3.75 23.85
C ILE A 345 -20.40 -3.36 23.15
N GLN A 346 -19.52 -4.32 22.86
CA GLN A 346 -18.26 -4.07 22.16
C GLN A 346 -18.49 -3.48 20.77
N SER A 347 -19.51 -3.93 20.01
CA SER A 347 -19.78 -3.34 18.70
C SER A 347 -20.41 -1.95 18.79
N LEU A 348 -21.32 -1.71 19.74
CA LEU A 348 -21.88 -0.38 19.98
C LEU A 348 -20.77 0.60 20.37
N CYS A 349 -19.83 0.19 21.23
CA CYS A 349 -18.61 0.95 21.54
C CYS A 349 -17.69 1.13 20.30
N LYS A 350 -17.58 0.16 19.38
CA LYS A 350 -16.82 0.34 18.12
C LYS A 350 -17.44 1.39 17.19
N HIS A 351 -18.76 1.51 17.17
CA HIS A 351 -19.55 2.43 16.35
C HIS A 351 -19.93 3.75 17.08
N GLU A 352 -19.20 4.14 18.12
CA GLU A 352 -19.42 5.37 18.94
C GLU A 352 -20.79 5.45 19.66
N LYS A 353 -21.59 4.38 19.60
CA LYS A 353 -22.94 4.27 20.16
C LYS A 353 -22.96 4.02 21.68
N LEU A 354 -22.20 4.81 22.43
CA LEU A 354 -21.93 4.61 23.86
C LEU A 354 -23.19 4.61 24.74
N GLU A 355 -24.18 5.44 24.43
CA GLU A 355 -25.47 5.46 25.16
C GLU A 355 -26.37 4.26 24.83
N GLU A 356 -26.15 3.60 23.68
CA GLU A 356 -26.79 2.31 23.37
C GLU A 356 -26.06 1.17 24.10
N ALA A 357 -24.72 1.21 24.15
CA ALA A 357 -23.90 0.26 24.90
C ALA A 357 -24.25 0.26 26.40
N MET A 358 -24.40 1.44 27.01
CA MET A 358 -24.81 1.58 28.41
C MET A 358 -26.25 1.08 28.64
N ARG A 359 -27.17 1.26 27.67
CA ARG A 359 -28.51 0.65 27.73
C ARG A 359 -28.46 -0.87 27.70
N MET A 360 -27.58 -1.47 26.89
CA MET A 360 -27.43 -2.93 26.85
C MET A 360 -26.79 -3.51 28.11
N PHE A 361 -25.87 -2.78 28.74
CA PHE A 361 -25.32 -3.12 30.06
C PHE A 361 -26.39 -3.10 31.16
N VAL A 362 -27.29 -2.11 31.14
CA VAL A 362 -28.45 -2.06 32.07
C VAL A 362 -29.50 -3.14 31.74
N GLU A 363 -29.70 -3.53 30.47
CA GLU A 363 -30.54 -4.70 30.14
C GLU A 363 -29.92 -6.00 30.67
N MET A 364 -28.62 -6.20 30.49
CA MET A 364 -27.89 -7.38 31.00
C MET A 364 -28.08 -7.53 32.52
N GLN A 365 -27.92 -6.44 33.27
CA GLN A 365 -28.14 -6.41 34.73
C GLN A 365 -29.60 -6.72 35.11
N ARG A 366 -30.58 -6.16 34.38
CA ARG A 366 -32.03 -6.42 34.61
C ARG A 366 -32.45 -7.84 34.32
N ASN A 367 -31.79 -8.50 33.36
CA ASN A 367 -32.06 -9.90 33.01
C ASN A 367 -31.33 -10.90 33.94
N GLY A 368 -30.70 -10.42 35.03
CA GLY A 368 -30.04 -11.26 36.03
C GLY A 368 -28.71 -11.87 35.56
N CYS A 369 -28.19 -11.46 34.40
CA CYS A 369 -26.90 -11.92 33.92
C CYS A 369 -25.78 -11.29 34.75
N GLN A 370 -25.04 -12.10 35.50
CA GLN A 370 -23.90 -11.59 36.27
C GLN A 370 -22.88 -10.89 35.37
N MET A 371 -22.45 -9.74 35.83
CA MET A 371 -21.50 -8.87 35.16
C MET A 371 -20.10 -9.45 35.34
N ASP A 372 -19.32 -9.52 34.27
CA ASP A 372 -17.95 -10.05 34.32
C ASP A 372 -16.92 -8.94 34.07
N VAL A 373 -15.67 -9.25 34.42
CA VAL A 373 -14.51 -8.38 34.21
C VAL A 373 -14.39 -7.94 32.75
N ILE A 374 -14.79 -8.81 31.80
CA ILE A 374 -14.69 -8.58 30.35
C ILE A 374 -15.72 -7.54 29.92
N THR A 375 -16.94 -7.59 30.46
CA THR A 375 -18.03 -6.62 30.22
C THR A 375 -17.58 -5.22 30.67
N TYR A 376 -17.07 -5.10 31.89
CA TYR A 376 -16.54 -3.84 32.44
C TYR A 376 -15.36 -3.31 31.62
N THR A 377 -14.35 -4.15 31.38
CA THR A 377 -13.17 -3.80 30.56
C THR A 377 -13.58 -3.37 29.15
N THR A 378 -14.62 -3.97 28.57
CA THR A 378 -15.14 -3.60 27.24
C THR A 378 -15.79 -2.22 27.21
N LEU A 379 -16.59 -1.87 28.22
CA LEU A 379 -17.15 -0.51 28.33
C LEU A 379 -16.06 0.53 28.56
N ILE A 380 -15.14 0.27 29.50
CA ILE A 380 -13.99 1.15 29.78
C ILE A 380 -13.19 1.37 28.49
N SER A 381 -12.86 0.30 27.75
CA SER A 381 -12.23 0.37 26.42
C SER A 381 -12.98 1.28 25.46
N GLY A 382 -14.32 1.16 25.42
CA GLY A 382 -15.19 2.02 24.61
C GLY A 382 -15.12 3.49 24.98
N PHE A 383 -15.39 3.84 26.25
CA PHE A 383 -15.39 5.22 26.71
C PHE A 383 -14.00 5.87 26.59
N CYS A 384 -12.93 5.15 26.93
CA CYS A 384 -11.55 5.61 26.79
C CYS A 384 -11.11 5.78 25.32
N LYS A 385 -11.51 4.87 24.41
CA LYS A 385 -11.20 5.00 22.96
C LYS A 385 -11.70 6.33 22.38
N TRP A 386 -12.89 6.77 22.80
CA TRP A 386 -13.56 8.01 22.38
C TRP A 386 -13.36 9.19 23.36
N GLY A 387 -12.28 9.17 24.14
CA GLY A 387 -11.85 10.33 24.95
C GLY A 387 -12.70 10.64 26.20
N LYS A 388 -13.78 9.88 26.47
CA LYS A 388 -14.61 10.03 27.68
C LYS A 388 -13.94 9.39 28.92
N ILE A 389 -12.66 9.67 29.15
CA ILE A 389 -11.80 8.99 30.14
C ILE A 389 -12.40 9.00 31.56
N LYS A 390 -13.00 10.12 31.99
CA LYS A 390 -13.68 10.23 33.31
C LYS A 390 -14.75 9.14 33.51
N ARG A 391 -15.52 8.81 32.46
CA ARG A 391 -16.51 7.74 32.51
C ARG A 391 -15.88 6.34 32.54
N GLY A 392 -14.64 6.21 32.06
CA GLY A 392 -13.82 5.01 32.24
C GLY A 392 -13.40 4.81 33.70
N TYR A 393 -12.95 5.86 34.40
CA TYR A 393 -12.69 5.82 35.85
C TYR A 393 -13.95 5.50 36.65
N GLU A 394 -15.08 6.19 36.38
CA GLU A 394 -16.36 5.91 37.05
C GLU A 394 -16.81 4.44 36.92
N LEU A 395 -16.49 3.78 35.80
CA LEU A 395 -16.76 2.36 35.57
C LEU A 395 -15.71 1.43 36.21
N LEU A 396 -14.45 1.87 36.36
CA LEU A 396 -13.42 1.16 37.14
C LEU A 396 -13.76 1.19 38.64
N ASP A 397 -14.19 2.34 39.15
CA ASP A 397 -14.66 2.50 40.53
C ASP A 397 -15.89 1.64 40.80
N GLN A 398 -16.87 1.61 39.88
CA GLN A 398 -18.03 0.73 39.99
C GLN A 398 -17.61 -0.74 39.99
N MET A 399 -16.71 -1.14 39.09
CA MET A 399 -16.18 -2.50 39.01
C MET A 399 -15.54 -2.95 40.33
N ILE A 400 -14.73 -2.09 40.95
CA ILE A 400 -14.07 -2.35 42.25
C ILE A 400 -15.10 -2.39 43.39
N GLN A 401 -16.09 -1.49 43.39
CA GLN A 401 -17.16 -1.45 44.40
C GLN A 401 -18.07 -2.69 44.35
N GLU A 402 -18.31 -3.25 43.17
CA GLU A 402 -19.04 -4.52 42.97
C GLU A 402 -18.17 -5.77 43.28
N GLY A 403 -16.90 -5.58 43.69
CA GLY A 403 -16.01 -6.63 44.16
C GLY A 403 -15.22 -7.35 43.06
N HIS A 404 -15.23 -6.84 41.82
CA HIS A 404 -14.46 -7.41 40.72
C HIS A 404 -13.03 -6.86 40.71
N SER A 405 -12.02 -7.74 40.75
CA SER A 405 -10.62 -7.33 40.60
C SER A 405 -10.33 -6.90 39.15
N PRO A 406 -9.83 -5.67 38.90
CA PRO A 406 -9.41 -5.25 37.56
C PRO A 406 -8.21 -6.06 37.05
N ILE A 407 -8.20 -6.34 35.75
CA ILE A 407 -7.10 -7.03 35.06
C ILE A 407 -6.19 -6.01 34.36
N GLN A 408 -5.00 -6.45 33.93
CA GLN A 408 -4.02 -5.62 33.22
C GLN A 408 -4.65 -4.87 32.02
N LEU A 409 -5.51 -5.56 31.26
CA LEU A 409 -6.19 -4.99 30.10
C LEU A 409 -7.13 -3.81 30.46
N THR A 410 -7.70 -3.79 31.66
CA THR A 410 -8.57 -2.71 32.15
C THR A 410 -7.77 -1.42 32.31
N TYR A 411 -6.64 -1.48 33.01
CA TYR A 411 -5.72 -0.35 33.17
C TYR A 411 -5.11 0.09 31.83
N LEU A 412 -4.64 -0.87 31.02
CA LEU A 412 -4.07 -0.59 29.69
C LEU A 412 -4.99 0.25 28.80
N HIS A 413 -6.31 0.03 28.85
CA HIS A 413 -7.27 0.82 28.09
C HIS A 413 -7.43 2.28 28.57
N ILE A 414 -7.28 2.54 29.87
CA ILE A 414 -7.28 3.89 30.44
C ILE A 414 -5.94 4.57 30.10
N MET A 415 -4.82 3.88 30.31
CA MET A 415 -3.47 4.37 30.02
C MET A 415 -3.26 4.71 28.53
N VAL A 416 -3.78 3.90 27.59
CA VAL A 416 -3.74 4.22 26.15
C VAL A 416 -4.59 5.44 25.78
N ALA A 417 -5.56 5.85 26.62
CA ALA A 417 -6.30 7.09 26.40
C ALA A 417 -5.57 8.32 26.97
N HIS A 418 -4.82 8.17 28.07
CA HIS A 418 -3.88 9.18 28.55
C HIS A 418 -2.66 9.32 27.59
N GLU A 419 -2.15 8.23 27.00
CA GLU A 419 -1.08 8.23 25.99
C GLU A 419 -1.41 9.05 24.74
N LYS A 420 -2.70 9.18 24.40
CA LYS A 420 -3.22 10.03 23.31
C LYS A 420 -3.31 11.52 23.66
N LYS A 421 -3.23 11.87 24.94
CA LYS A 421 -3.26 13.24 25.45
C LYS A 421 -1.91 13.69 26.02
N GLU A 422 -0.95 12.78 26.09
CA GLU A 422 0.40 13.00 26.64
C GLU A 422 0.41 13.20 28.18
N GLU A 423 -0.61 12.65 28.85
CA GLU A 423 -0.83 12.63 30.31
C GLU A 423 0.00 11.50 30.99
N LEU A 424 1.30 11.76 31.21
CA LEU A 424 2.27 10.78 31.74
C LEU A 424 2.17 10.53 33.26
N GLU A 425 1.88 11.56 34.06
CA GLU A 425 1.85 11.46 35.53
C GLU A 425 0.72 10.53 35.97
N GLU A 426 -0.46 10.68 35.38
CA GLU A 426 -1.63 9.81 35.57
C GLU A 426 -1.34 8.35 35.16
N CYS A 427 -0.54 8.13 34.10
CA CYS A 427 -0.13 6.78 33.71
C CYS A 427 0.80 6.14 34.76
N MET A 428 1.70 6.92 35.37
CA MET A 428 2.59 6.46 36.44
C MET A 428 1.80 6.20 37.74
N GLU A 429 0.81 7.02 38.07
CA GLU A 429 -0.11 6.75 39.19
C GLU A 429 -0.86 5.43 38.98
N LEU A 430 -1.43 5.20 37.79
CA LEU A 430 -2.12 3.94 37.46
C LEU A 430 -1.21 2.69 37.58
N VAL A 431 0.07 2.75 37.22
CA VAL A 431 1.02 1.64 37.49
C VAL A 431 1.11 1.37 39.00
N ASN A 432 1.29 2.43 39.80
CA ASN A 432 1.43 2.32 41.25
C ASN A 432 0.15 1.81 41.91
N GLU A 433 -1.04 2.22 41.47
CA GLU A 433 -2.31 1.69 41.96
C GLU A 433 -2.52 0.22 41.60
N MET A 434 -2.25 -0.12 40.35
CA MET A 434 -2.35 -1.49 39.88
C MET A 434 -1.42 -2.44 40.67
N GLN A 435 -0.19 -2.01 40.98
CA GLN A 435 0.73 -2.72 41.88
C GLN A 435 0.20 -2.83 43.32
N LYS A 436 -0.36 -1.76 43.91
CA LYS A 436 -0.96 -1.79 45.27
C LYS A 436 -2.10 -2.81 45.39
N ILE A 437 -2.85 -3.02 44.31
CA ILE A 437 -3.95 -3.99 44.22
C ILE A 437 -3.44 -5.43 43.98
N GLY A 438 -2.13 -5.61 43.77
CA GLY A 438 -1.50 -6.90 43.52
C GLY A 438 -1.58 -7.37 42.07
N CYS A 439 -2.00 -6.51 41.15
CA CYS A 439 -2.05 -6.79 39.72
C CYS A 439 -0.70 -6.43 39.09
N VAL A 440 0.06 -7.41 38.62
CA VAL A 440 1.42 -7.18 38.10
C VAL A 440 1.35 -6.61 36.67
N PRO A 441 2.07 -5.49 36.37
CA PRO A 441 2.15 -4.92 35.02
C PRO A 441 2.65 -5.91 33.97
N ASP A 442 1.97 -5.95 32.83
CA ASP A 442 2.38 -6.77 31.69
C ASP A 442 3.28 -5.99 30.73
N LEU A 443 3.82 -6.69 29.73
CA LEU A 443 4.70 -6.10 28.73
C LEU A 443 4.01 -5.01 27.88
N ASN A 444 2.68 -5.07 27.73
CA ASN A 444 1.94 -4.05 26.97
C ASN A 444 1.82 -2.75 27.77
N ILE A 445 1.54 -2.83 29.07
CA ILE A 445 1.54 -1.68 29.99
C ILE A 445 2.91 -1.01 30.01
N TYR A 446 3.99 -1.76 30.25
CA TYR A 446 5.34 -1.20 30.22
C TYR A 446 5.66 -0.57 28.86
N ASN A 447 5.35 -1.22 27.74
CA ASN A 447 5.53 -0.66 26.40
C ASN A 447 4.73 0.65 26.18
N THR A 448 3.52 0.78 26.74
CA THR A 448 2.71 2.01 26.63
C THR A 448 3.33 3.15 27.44
N VAL A 449 3.65 2.94 28.72
CA VAL A 449 4.19 4.00 29.57
C VAL A 449 5.62 4.39 29.17
N ILE A 450 6.46 3.44 28.75
CA ILE A 450 7.79 3.74 28.20
C ILE A 450 7.68 4.59 26.93
N ARG A 451 6.75 4.27 26.01
CA ARG A 451 6.51 5.07 24.79
C ARG A 451 6.07 6.49 25.13
N LEU A 452 5.20 6.63 26.13
CA LEU A 452 4.73 7.93 26.62
C LEU A 452 5.89 8.74 27.23
N ALA A 453 6.70 8.14 28.10
CA ALA A 453 7.89 8.78 28.67
C ALA A 453 8.90 9.23 27.58
N CYS A 454 9.10 8.43 26.53
CA CYS A 454 9.94 8.80 25.38
C CYS A 454 9.37 10.02 24.63
N LYS A 455 8.08 10.02 24.28
CA LYS A 455 7.41 11.17 23.64
C LYS A 455 7.52 12.45 24.47
N SER A 456 7.33 12.33 25.78
CA SER A 456 7.41 13.45 26.73
C SER A 456 8.85 13.94 27.00
N GLY A 457 9.88 13.33 26.39
CA GLY A 457 11.29 13.64 26.62
C GLY A 457 11.87 13.10 27.94
N GLU A 458 11.05 12.47 28.77
CA GLU A 458 11.40 11.89 30.07
C GLU A 458 12.08 10.50 29.94
N VAL A 459 13.08 10.43 29.05
CA VAL A 459 13.83 9.20 28.69
C VAL A 459 14.39 8.48 29.93
N LYS A 460 14.75 9.21 30.99
CA LYS A 460 15.22 8.63 32.27
C LYS A 460 14.15 7.76 32.93
N GLN A 461 12.88 8.15 32.85
CA GLN A 461 11.75 7.38 33.37
C GLN A 461 11.50 6.14 32.50
N GLY A 462 11.62 6.26 31.17
CA GLY A 462 11.60 5.11 30.25
C GLY A 462 12.69 4.07 30.57
N VAL A 463 13.92 4.52 30.84
CA VAL A 463 15.01 3.63 31.29
C VAL A 463 14.74 3.03 32.68
N TRP A 464 14.13 3.76 33.61
CA TRP A 464 13.73 3.21 34.91
C TRP A 464 12.68 2.09 34.76
N LEU A 465 11.60 2.36 34.02
CA LEU A 465 10.54 1.39 33.69
C LEU A 465 11.08 0.15 32.98
N TRP A 466 12.04 0.30 32.06
CA TRP A 466 12.72 -0.83 31.42
C TRP A 466 13.40 -1.74 32.46
N ASN A 467 14.11 -1.15 33.43
CA ASN A 467 14.81 -1.91 34.47
C ASN A 467 13.84 -2.56 35.46
N GLU A 468 12.73 -1.90 35.80
CA GLU A 468 11.64 -2.47 36.60
C GLU A 468 10.99 -3.67 35.90
N MET A 469 10.71 -3.55 34.60
CA MET A 469 10.18 -4.61 33.75
C MET A 469 11.14 -5.82 33.69
N GLU A 470 12.44 -5.62 33.48
CA GLU A 470 13.42 -6.73 33.49
C GLU A 470 13.59 -7.35 34.89
N ALA A 471 13.53 -6.55 35.96
CA ALA A 471 13.55 -7.02 37.35
C ALA A 471 12.28 -7.81 37.73
N SER A 472 11.13 -7.46 37.14
CA SER A 472 9.84 -8.17 37.28
C SER A 472 9.82 -9.54 36.58
N GLY A 473 10.94 -10.00 36.01
CA GLY A 473 11.05 -11.30 35.34
C GLY A 473 10.51 -11.32 33.89
N LEU A 474 10.10 -10.18 33.34
CA LEU A 474 9.72 -10.06 31.94
C LEU A 474 10.97 -10.00 31.04
N SER A 475 10.79 -10.26 29.75
CA SER A 475 11.81 -9.97 28.73
C SER A 475 11.28 -8.85 27.82
N PRO A 476 12.08 -7.82 27.51
CA PRO A 476 11.79 -6.88 26.44
C PRO A 476 11.47 -7.65 25.14
N SER A 477 10.44 -7.21 24.42
CA SER A 477 10.18 -7.67 23.05
C SER A 477 10.88 -6.79 22.03
N ILE A 478 10.76 -7.16 20.75
CA ILE A 478 11.13 -6.32 19.61
C ILE A 478 10.52 -4.91 19.77
N ASP A 479 9.24 -4.81 20.12
CA ASP A 479 8.53 -3.53 20.25
C ASP A 479 9.13 -2.67 21.35
N THR A 480 9.50 -3.25 22.49
CA THR A 480 10.16 -2.53 23.59
C THR A 480 11.50 -1.94 23.14
N PHE A 481 12.32 -2.70 22.40
CA PHE A 481 13.56 -2.19 21.83
C PHE A 481 13.31 -1.06 20.82
N VAL A 482 12.34 -1.21 19.91
CA VAL A 482 12.00 -0.17 18.92
C VAL A 482 11.53 1.11 19.60
N ILE A 483 10.70 1.01 20.65
CA ILE A 483 10.24 2.17 21.44
C ILE A 483 11.42 2.91 22.06
N MET A 484 12.31 2.21 22.77
CA MET A 484 13.48 2.84 23.40
C MET A 484 14.42 3.47 22.36
N ILE A 485 14.74 2.75 21.28
CA ILE A 485 15.66 3.23 20.24
C ILE A 485 15.10 4.49 19.57
N ASN A 486 13.81 4.51 19.21
CA ASN A 486 13.18 5.69 18.63
C ASN A 486 13.12 6.85 19.63
N GLY A 487 12.77 6.60 20.90
CA GLY A 487 12.78 7.64 21.94
C GLY A 487 14.16 8.23 22.24
N PHE A 488 15.22 7.42 22.19
CA PHE A 488 16.59 7.94 22.25
C PHE A 488 16.94 8.78 21.01
N LEU A 489 16.48 8.39 19.81
CA LEU A 489 16.73 9.12 18.57
C LEU A 489 15.96 10.46 18.47
N GLU A 490 14.73 10.51 19.00
CA GLU A 490 13.93 11.75 19.10
C GLU A 490 14.61 12.80 20.00
N GLN A 491 15.45 12.38 20.95
CA GLN A 491 16.15 13.22 21.92
C GLN A 491 17.69 13.26 21.72
N ASP A 492 18.19 12.83 20.55
CA ASP A 492 19.61 12.77 20.14
C ASP A 492 20.58 11.98 21.06
N TYR A 493 20.06 11.05 21.88
CA TYR A 493 20.83 10.09 22.67
C TYR A 493 21.40 8.96 21.80
N LEU A 494 22.26 9.33 20.84
CA LEU A 494 22.76 8.46 19.77
C LEU A 494 23.71 7.34 20.25
N VAL A 495 24.27 7.41 21.45
CA VAL A 495 25.13 6.33 21.99
C VAL A 495 24.25 5.22 22.53
N GLU A 496 23.28 5.58 23.36
CA GLU A 496 22.28 4.73 23.99
C GLU A 496 21.42 4.03 22.92
N ALA A 497 20.97 4.76 21.90
CA ALA A 497 20.26 4.19 20.75
C ALA A 497 21.08 3.09 20.04
N CYS A 498 22.39 3.30 19.86
CA CYS A 498 23.29 2.30 19.30
C CYS A 498 23.51 1.09 20.22
N GLU A 499 23.62 1.28 21.54
CA GLU A 499 23.79 0.18 22.49
C GLU A 499 22.54 -0.71 22.57
N TYR A 500 21.35 -0.12 22.67
CA TYR A 500 20.09 -0.87 22.65
C TYR A 500 19.86 -1.59 21.31
N PHE A 501 20.23 -0.97 20.17
CA PHE A 501 20.19 -1.64 18.87
C PHE A 501 21.15 -2.84 18.80
N LYS A 502 22.38 -2.71 19.32
CA LYS A 502 23.36 -3.81 19.38
C LYS A 502 22.91 -4.93 20.33
N GLU A 503 22.26 -4.61 21.45
CA GLU A 503 21.64 -5.63 22.31
C GLU A 503 20.47 -6.34 21.59
N MET A 504 19.61 -5.61 20.87
CA MET A 504 18.53 -6.19 20.06
C MET A 504 19.06 -7.17 19.00
N VAL A 505 20.05 -6.76 18.20
CA VAL A 505 20.72 -7.64 17.21
C VAL A 505 21.36 -8.84 17.90
N GLY A 506 22.10 -8.63 18.99
CA GLY A 506 22.78 -9.67 19.73
C GLY A 506 21.87 -10.64 20.49
N ARG A 507 20.63 -10.26 20.82
CA ARG A 507 19.57 -11.16 21.32
C ARG A 507 18.91 -11.98 20.20
N GLY A 508 19.11 -11.60 18.93
CA GLY A 508 18.50 -12.23 17.76
C GLY A 508 17.15 -11.66 17.35
N LEU A 509 16.84 -10.43 17.78
CA LEU A 509 15.52 -9.80 17.63
C LEU A 509 15.36 -8.96 16.34
N PHE A 510 16.42 -8.84 15.55
CA PHE A 510 16.45 -8.02 14.33
C PHE A 510 16.16 -8.85 13.07
N ALA A 511 15.14 -8.46 12.31
CA ALA A 511 14.73 -9.08 11.05
C ALA A 511 14.15 -8.02 10.07
N ALA A 512 13.58 -8.48 8.95
CA ALA A 512 13.10 -7.60 7.87
C ALA A 512 12.07 -6.51 8.28
N PRO A 513 11.11 -6.74 9.21
CA PRO A 513 10.21 -5.67 9.65
C PRO A 513 10.92 -4.53 10.41
N GLN A 514 12.08 -4.80 11.03
CA GLN A 514 12.84 -3.83 11.83
C GLN A 514 13.76 -2.93 10.99
N TYR A 515 13.76 -3.08 9.66
CA TYR A 515 14.55 -2.23 8.75
C TYR A 515 14.14 -0.75 8.79
N GLY A 516 12.93 -0.42 9.26
CA GLY A 516 12.51 0.96 9.54
C GLY A 516 13.37 1.62 10.62
N THR A 517 13.46 1.00 11.79
CA THR A 517 14.32 1.45 12.91
C THR A 517 15.80 1.52 12.52
N LEU A 518 16.29 0.57 11.70
CA LEU A 518 17.66 0.65 11.18
C LEU A 518 17.86 1.86 10.25
N LYS A 519 16.93 2.12 9.32
CA LYS A 519 16.97 3.30 8.44
C LYS A 519 17.01 4.59 9.26
N GLU A 520 16.18 4.68 10.30
CA GLU A 520 16.06 5.84 11.17
C GLU A 520 17.32 6.07 12.03
N LEU A 521 17.87 4.99 12.61
CA LEU A 521 19.15 5.02 13.34
C LEU A 521 20.31 5.45 12.44
N MET A 522 20.48 4.81 11.27
CA MET A 522 21.56 5.16 10.33
C MET A 522 21.44 6.60 9.82
N ASN A 523 20.23 7.05 9.46
CA ASN A 523 19.99 8.42 9.02
C ASN A 523 20.25 9.45 10.14
N SER A 524 20.06 9.09 11.40
CA SER A 524 20.31 10.00 12.54
C SER A 524 21.80 10.08 12.85
N LEU A 525 22.50 8.95 12.89
CA LEU A 525 23.96 8.92 13.04
C LEU A 525 24.69 9.68 11.92
N LEU A 526 24.24 9.54 10.67
CA LEU A 526 24.78 10.28 9.53
C LEU A 526 24.25 11.73 9.41
N ARG A 527 23.18 12.10 10.14
CA ARG A 527 22.80 13.52 10.34
C ARG A 527 23.73 14.20 11.34
N ALA A 528 24.18 13.49 12.38
CA ALA A 528 25.12 13.96 13.39
C ALA A 528 26.61 13.70 13.03
N GLU A 529 26.91 13.35 11.78
CA GLU A 529 28.28 13.08 11.26
C GLU A 529 29.05 11.93 11.96
N LYS A 530 28.37 11.09 12.75
CA LYS A 530 28.95 9.97 13.52
C LYS A 530 29.20 8.72 12.66
N LEU A 531 29.90 8.87 11.53
CA LEU A 531 30.12 7.83 10.51
C LEU A 531 30.67 6.52 11.09
N GLU A 532 31.69 6.57 11.96
CA GLU A 532 32.30 5.36 12.53
C GLU A 532 31.36 4.61 13.48
N MET A 533 30.47 5.31 14.21
CA MET A 533 29.41 4.64 14.99
C MET A 533 28.37 3.97 14.11
N ALA A 534 28.06 4.57 12.95
CA ALA A 534 27.17 3.96 11.97
C ALA A 534 27.80 2.71 11.32
N LYS A 535 29.09 2.77 10.94
CA LYS A 535 29.87 1.61 10.47
C LYS A 535 29.94 0.49 11.51
N ASP A 536 30.26 0.79 12.77
CA ASP A 536 30.33 -0.19 13.85
C ASP A 536 28.95 -0.83 14.13
N THR A 537 27.88 -0.04 14.08
CA THR A 537 26.50 -0.54 14.23
C THR A 537 26.07 -1.42 13.06
N TRP A 538 26.47 -1.09 11.82
CA TRP A 538 26.27 -1.93 10.64
C TRP A 538 27.06 -3.25 10.74
N ASN A 539 28.34 -3.17 11.11
CA ASN A 539 29.24 -4.32 11.27
C ASN A 539 28.79 -5.28 12.38
N CYS A 540 28.03 -4.80 13.38
CA CYS A 540 27.38 -5.65 14.37
C CYS A 540 26.33 -6.58 13.73
N ILE A 541 25.63 -6.13 12.69
CA ILE A 541 24.65 -6.94 11.95
C ILE A 541 25.38 -7.99 11.10
N THR A 542 26.29 -7.57 10.22
CA THR A 542 26.99 -8.45 9.27
C THR A 542 27.93 -9.44 9.96
N GLY A 543 28.56 -9.05 11.07
CA GLY A 543 29.36 -9.95 11.91
C GLY A 543 28.52 -11.02 12.62
N SER A 544 27.20 -10.84 12.73
CA SER A 544 26.29 -11.85 13.28
C SER A 544 25.84 -12.84 12.20
N LYS A 545 26.46 -14.03 12.15
CA LYS A 545 26.08 -15.15 11.26
C LYS A 545 24.63 -15.67 11.42
N SER A 546 23.82 -15.01 12.24
CA SER A 546 22.41 -15.30 12.50
C SER A 546 21.44 -14.37 11.78
N CYS A 547 21.91 -13.34 11.07
CA CYS A 547 21.06 -12.37 10.36
C CYS A 547 21.26 -12.42 8.85
N GLU A 548 20.39 -13.14 8.13
CA GLU A 548 20.33 -13.09 6.66
C GLU A 548 19.81 -11.71 6.21
N MET A 549 20.73 -10.81 5.85
CA MET A 549 20.38 -9.49 5.33
C MET A 549 19.93 -9.59 3.88
N ASN A 550 18.74 -9.11 3.55
CA ASN A 550 18.29 -9.07 2.15
C ASN A 550 18.74 -7.78 1.44
N VAL A 551 18.59 -7.77 0.10
CA VAL A 551 18.92 -6.65 -0.79
C VAL A 551 18.40 -5.28 -0.30
N SER A 552 17.24 -5.25 0.36
CA SER A 552 16.63 -4.00 0.86
C SER A 552 17.40 -3.39 2.03
N ALA A 553 17.95 -4.21 2.93
CA ALA A 553 18.73 -3.73 4.07
C ALA A 553 20.04 -3.07 3.60
N TRP A 554 20.78 -3.75 2.72
CA TRP A 554 21.97 -3.18 2.07
C TRP A 554 21.63 -1.92 1.29
N THR A 555 20.53 -1.92 0.53
CA THR A 555 20.05 -0.75 -0.21
C THR A 555 19.74 0.44 0.69
N ILE A 556 19.19 0.23 1.89
CA ILE A 556 18.94 1.30 2.89
C ILE A 556 20.27 1.95 3.32
N TRP A 557 21.27 1.16 3.67
CA TRP A 557 22.58 1.66 4.13
C TRP A 557 23.39 2.34 3.03
N ILE A 558 23.46 1.72 1.85
CA ILE A 558 24.12 2.28 0.66
C ILE A 558 23.47 3.61 0.28
N HIS A 559 22.14 3.71 0.28
CA HIS A 559 21.44 4.98 0.03
C HIS A 559 21.67 6.01 1.13
N ALA A 560 21.71 5.62 2.41
CA ALA A 560 21.97 6.53 3.52
C ALA A 560 23.36 7.17 3.42
N LEU A 561 24.41 6.36 3.25
CA LEU A 561 25.78 6.81 3.01
C LEU A 561 25.88 7.73 1.79
N PHE A 562 25.28 7.33 0.66
CA PHE A 562 25.28 8.09 -0.58
C PHE A 562 24.57 9.46 -0.42
N SER A 563 23.44 9.50 0.29
CA SER A 563 22.69 10.74 0.57
C SER A 563 23.44 11.76 1.43
N LYS A 564 24.53 11.32 2.09
CA LYS A 564 25.41 12.12 2.95
C LYS A 564 26.82 12.26 2.39
N GLY A 565 27.05 11.92 1.12
CA GLY A 565 28.32 12.14 0.42
C GLY A 565 29.40 11.09 0.68
N HIS A 566 29.15 10.08 1.52
CA HIS A 566 30.07 8.96 1.81
C HIS A 566 30.06 7.92 0.67
N VAL A 567 30.35 8.36 -0.56
CA VAL A 567 30.19 7.54 -1.78
C VAL A 567 31.26 6.46 -1.86
N LYS A 568 32.49 6.68 -1.36
CA LYS A 568 33.53 5.64 -1.34
C LYS A 568 33.11 4.47 -0.45
N GLU A 569 32.61 4.77 0.75
CA GLU A 569 32.03 3.81 1.68
C GLU A 569 30.82 3.10 1.07
N ALA A 570 29.89 3.85 0.44
CA ALA A 570 28.71 3.28 -0.20
C ALA A 570 29.06 2.31 -1.35
N CYS A 571 30.16 2.56 -2.07
CA CYS A 571 30.65 1.66 -3.11
C CYS A 571 31.36 0.43 -2.53
N SER A 572 32.14 0.59 -1.46
CA SER A 572 32.72 -0.54 -0.72
C SER A 572 31.64 -1.49 -0.20
N PHE A 573 30.63 -0.96 0.51
CA PHE A 573 29.52 -1.78 1.00
C PHE A 573 28.62 -2.34 -0.12
N CYS A 574 28.62 -1.76 -1.32
CA CYS A 574 27.99 -2.37 -2.49
C CYS A 574 28.80 -3.56 -3.03
N ILE A 575 30.12 -3.55 -2.90
CA ILE A 575 30.98 -4.69 -3.23
C ILE A 575 30.79 -5.80 -2.18
N ASP A 576 30.85 -5.47 -0.89
CA ASP A 576 30.58 -6.41 0.21
C ASP A 576 29.22 -7.11 0.04
N MET A 577 28.19 -6.37 -0.40
CA MET A 577 26.87 -6.89 -0.72
C MET A 577 26.89 -7.95 -1.84
N MET A 578 27.61 -7.70 -2.93
CA MET A 578 27.72 -8.63 -4.05
C MET A 578 28.55 -9.86 -3.70
N ASP A 579 29.56 -9.71 -2.85
CA ASP A 579 30.40 -10.81 -2.35
C ASP A 579 29.64 -11.65 -1.29
N ASN A 580 28.46 -11.20 -0.84
CA ASN A 580 27.45 -11.99 -0.12
C ASN A 580 26.35 -12.56 -1.07
N ASP A 581 26.63 -12.65 -2.37
CA ASP A 581 25.71 -13.15 -3.42
C ASP A 581 24.43 -12.30 -3.65
N LEU A 582 24.37 -11.08 -3.13
CA LEU A 582 23.21 -10.19 -3.26
C LEU A 582 23.44 -9.18 -4.39
N MET A 583 22.61 -9.27 -5.44
CA MET A 583 22.72 -8.36 -6.60
C MET A 583 22.00 -7.03 -6.30
N PRO A 584 22.61 -5.85 -6.58
CA PRO A 584 22.00 -4.54 -6.35
C PRO A 584 20.79 -4.30 -7.27
N GLN A 585 19.78 -3.60 -6.75
CA GLN A 585 18.62 -3.18 -7.54
C GLN A 585 19.04 -2.21 -8.67
N PRO A 586 18.32 -2.17 -9.81
CA PRO A 586 18.63 -1.26 -10.92
C PRO A 586 18.74 0.21 -10.49
N ASP A 587 17.87 0.68 -9.59
CA ASP A 587 17.89 2.06 -9.08
C ASP A 587 19.09 2.34 -8.17
N THR A 588 19.47 1.38 -7.33
CA THR A 588 20.65 1.47 -6.46
C THR A 588 21.92 1.55 -7.30
N PHE A 589 22.03 0.70 -8.33
CA PHE A 589 23.11 0.73 -9.31
C PHE A 589 23.14 2.05 -10.09
N ALA A 590 22.00 2.52 -10.59
CA ALA A 590 21.89 3.77 -11.34
C ALA A 590 22.31 5.00 -10.51
N LYS A 591 21.98 5.02 -9.21
CA LYS A 591 22.44 6.05 -8.26
C LYS A 591 23.94 5.99 -8.01
N LEU A 592 24.47 4.80 -7.67
CA LEU A 592 25.91 4.60 -7.43
C LEU A 592 26.76 5.04 -8.63
N MET A 593 26.41 4.59 -9.84
CA MET A 593 27.11 4.99 -11.07
C MET A 593 26.99 6.49 -11.36
N GLY A 594 25.88 7.13 -10.97
CA GLY A 594 25.72 8.58 -11.02
C GLY A 594 26.65 9.35 -10.08
N GLY A 595 26.87 8.85 -8.86
CA GLY A 595 27.78 9.47 -7.88
C GLY A 595 29.25 9.20 -8.16
N LEU A 596 29.61 7.98 -8.57
CA LEU A 596 30.97 7.64 -9.00
C LEU A 596 31.42 8.52 -10.18
N LYS A 597 30.50 8.84 -11.10
CA LYS A 597 30.76 9.77 -12.19
C LYS A 597 31.00 11.22 -11.72
N LYS A 598 30.35 11.69 -10.65
CA LYS A 598 30.66 13.00 -10.04
C LYS A 598 32.05 13.03 -9.38
N LEU A 599 32.54 11.89 -8.90
CA LEU A 599 33.81 11.79 -8.15
C LEU A 599 35.00 11.30 -8.98
N TYR A 600 34.86 11.16 -10.31
CA TYR A 600 35.89 10.69 -11.25
C TYR A 600 36.53 9.32 -10.91
N ASN A 601 35.93 8.55 -10.00
CA ASN A 601 36.50 7.33 -9.46
C ASN A 601 36.18 6.12 -10.37
N ARG A 602 36.93 6.00 -11.48
CA ARG A 602 36.69 4.99 -12.53
C ARG A 602 36.85 3.54 -12.08
N GLU A 603 37.67 3.27 -11.05
CA GLU A 603 37.99 1.89 -10.61
C GLU A 603 36.76 1.16 -10.06
N PHE A 604 36.13 1.71 -9.02
CA PHE A 604 34.88 1.18 -8.44
C PHE A 604 33.74 1.11 -9.48
N ALA A 605 33.70 2.05 -10.43
CA ALA A 605 32.68 2.06 -11.48
C ALA A 605 32.82 0.87 -12.45
N VAL A 606 34.06 0.48 -12.77
CA VAL A 606 34.35 -0.72 -13.57
C VAL A 606 34.07 -1.98 -12.77
N GLU A 607 34.61 -2.12 -11.55
CA GLU A 607 34.44 -3.33 -10.73
C GLU A 607 32.96 -3.65 -10.47
N ILE A 608 32.17 -2.66 -10.04
CA ILE A 608 30.74 -2.86 -9.77
C ILE A 608 29.98 -3.19 -11.06
N THR A 609 30.32 -2.57 -12.19
CA THR A 609 29.71 -2.89 -13.48
C THR A 609 30.04 -4.32 -13.95
N GLU A 610 31.25 -4.80 -13.66
CA GLU A 610 31.70 -6.14 -14.04
C GLU A 610 31.13 -7.24 -13.13
N LYS A 611 31.15 -7.05 -11.80
CA LYS A 611 30.49 -7.95 -10.84
C LYS A 611 29.00 -8.10 -11.14
N VAL A 612 28.26 -7.00 -11.33
CA VAL A 612 26.82 -7.05 -11.69
C VAL A 612 26.60 -7.71 -13.06
N ARG A 613 27.45 -7.48 -14.06
CA ARG A 613 27.34 -8.17 -15.36
C ARG A 613 27.51 -9.68 -15.23
N LYS A 614 28.49 -10.13 -14.45
CA LYS A 614 28.73 -11.56 -14.20
C LYS A 614 27.54 -12.20 -13.47
N MET A 615 27.10 -11.61 -12.36
CA MET A 615 25.93 -12.09 -11.60
C MET A 615 24.65 -12.13 -12.46
N ALA A 616 24.46 -11.18 -13.38
CA ALA A 616 23.33 -11.19 -14.30
C ALA A 616 23.42 -12.32 -15.33
N ALA A 617 24.61 -12.61 -15.87
CA ALA A 617 24.83 -13.73 -16.80
C ALA A 617 24.61 -15.09 -16.11
N ASP A 618 25.20 -15.28 -14.93
CA ASP A 618 25.10 -16.49 -14.10
C ASP A 618 23.64 -16.80 -13.68
N ARG A 619 22.78 -15.77 -13.63
CA ARG A 619 21.35 -15.87 -13.26
C ARG A 619 20.40 -15.77 -14.46
N HIS A 620 20.92 -15.76 -15.69
CA HIS A 620 20.17 -15.56 -16.95
C HIS A 620 19.31 -14.28 -17.00
N ILE A 621 19.67 -13.25 -16.22
CA ILE A 621 18.98 -11.96 -16.16
C ILE A 621 19.51 -11.04 -17.26
N THR A 622 18.61 -10.40 -18.02
CA THR A 622 19.04 -9.54 -19.13
C THR A 622 19.60 -8.20 -18.62
N PHE A 623 20.92 -8.02 -18.72
CA PHE A 623 21.65 -6.80 -18.33
C PHE A 623 21.12 -5.51 -18.99
N LYS A 624 20.27 -5.59 -20.04
CA LYS A 624 19.55 -4.44 -20.62
C LYS A 624 18.81 -3.58 -19.59
N MET A 625 18.34 -4.14 -18.46
CA MET A 625 17.71 -3.34 -17.39
C MET A 625 18.67 -2.36 -16.71
N TYR A 626 19.94 -2.74 -16.55
CA TYR A 626 21.02 -1.91 -15.97
C TYR A 626 21.70 -1.01 -17.03
N LYS A 627 21.37 -1.21 -18.32
CA LYS A 627 22.17 -0.74 -19.46
C LYS A 627 22.01 0.75 -19.81
N ARG A 628 20.92 1.42 -19.39
CA ARG A 628 20.56 2.78 -19.87
C ARG A 628 21.56 3.91 -19.56
N ARG A 629 22.63 3.69 -18.76
CA ARG A 629 23.69 4.70 -18.54
C ARG A 629 25.15 4.20 -18.59
N GLY A 630 25.44 2.92 -18.33
CA GLY A 630 26.81 2.43 -18.10
C GLY A 630 27.71 2.24 -19.34
N GLU A 631 27.17 2.14 -20.55
CA GLU A 631 27.98 1.81 -21.75
C GLU A 631 28.89 2.94 -22.25
N ARG A 632 28.77 4.16 -21.71
CA ARG A 632 29.58 5.30 -22.20
C ARG A 632 31.05 5.15 -21.81
N ASP A 633 31.33 4.67 -20.61
CA ASP A 633 32.68 4.61 -20.04
C ASP A 633 33.42 3.29 -20.41
N LEU A 634 32.70 2.26 -20.92
CA LEU A 634 33.31 1.04 -21.48
C LEU A 634 33.76 1.18 -22.94
N LYS A 635 33.22 2.15 -23.70
CA LYS A 635 33.59 2.34 -25.10
C LYS A 635 34.96 3.00 -25.32
N GLU A 636 35.58 3.54 -24.28
CA GLU A 636 36.92 4.16 -24.35
C GLU A 636 38.09 3.15 -24.26
N LYS A 637 37.84 1.84 -24.05
CA LYS A 637 38.92 0.84 -23.85
C LYS A 637 39.17 -0.11 -25.03
N ASN A 638 38.28 -0.19 -26.02
CA ASN A 638 38.40 -1.08 -27.17
C ASN A 638 38.57 -0.29 -28.49
N GLY A 639 39.72 0.36 -28.63
CA GLY A 639 40.19 0.93 -29.90
C GLY A 639 41.57 0.37 -30.23
N GLY A 640 41.63 -0.72 -31.00
CA GLY A 640 42.86 -1.41 -31.36
C GLY A 640 42.58 -2.57 -32.33
N ASN A 641 43.36 -2.62 -33.41
CA ASN A 641 43.21 -3.48 -34.59
C ASN A 641 43.03 -4.99 -34.29
N GLU A 642 42.26 -5.67 -35.16
CA GLU A 642 42.84 -6.58 -36.17
C GLU A 642 41.86 -6.85 -37.33
N ARG A 643 42.38 -7.44 -38.42
CA ARG A 643 41.65 -7.83 -39.65
C ARG A 643 41.97 -9.29 -39.97
N GLU A 644 41.11 -9.92 -40.78
CA GLU A 644 41.29 -11.27 -41.34
C GLU A 644 41.27 -12.40 -40.27
N GLU A 645 40.90 -13.67 -40.53
CA GLU A 645 40.31 -14.29 -41.73
C GLU A 645 39.43 -15.52 -41.34
N GLY A 646 38.45 -15.87 -42.19
CA GLY A 646 38.12 -17.28 -42.44
C GLY A 646 37.03 -18.03 -41.63
N ARG A 647 36.50 -19.06 -42.32
CA ARG A 647 35.73 -20.25 -41.85
C ARG A 647 34.38 -20.12 -41.11
N LYS A 648 33.31 -20.25 -41.93
CA LYS A 648 32.39 -21.41 -42.02
C LYS A 648 32.09 -22.25 -40.75
N LYS A 649 30.77 -22.42 -40.51
CA LYS A 649 30.05 -23.62 -40.01
C LYS A 649 30.77 -24.58 -39.03
N GLU A 650 30.13 -24.82 -37.89
CA GLU A 650 29.73 -26.19 -37.53
C GLU A 650 28.41 -26.20 -36.72
N GLU A 651 27.61 -27.25 -36.89
CA GLU A 651 26.36 -27.50 -36.16
C GLU A 651 26.59 -28.56 -35.07
N LYS A 652 25.83 -28.52 -33.96
CA LYS A 652 25.53 -29.72 -33.16
C LYS A 652 24.22 -29.57 -32.37
N HIS A 653 23.55 -30.71 -32.18
CA HIS A 653 22.16 -30.80 -31.73
C HIS A 653 21.96 -30.67 -30.22
N ALA A 654 20.75 -30.27 -29.84
CA ALA A 654 20.03 -30.88 -28.71
C ALA A 654 18.80 -31.62 -29.27
N VAL A 655 18.52 -32.82 -28.77
CA VAL A 655 17.46 -33.71 -29.29
C VAL A 655 16.16 -33.53 -28.50
N ILE A 656 15.02 -33.56 -29.18
CA ILE A 656 13.68 -33.61 -28.59
C ILE A 656 12.97 -34.86 -29.15
N PRO A 657 12.29 -35.69 -28.32
CA PRO A 657 11.60 -36.88 -28.81
C PRO A 657 10.36 -36.53 -29.66
N GLU A 658 10.16 -37.28 -30.75
CA GLU A 658 8.90 -37.26 -31.50
C GLU A 658 7.79 -38.01 -30.73
N ILE A 659 6.57 -37.49 -30.79
CA ILE A 659 5.35 -38.23 -30.48
C ILE A 659 4.36 -37.96 -31.62
N ASN A 660 4.20 -38.95 -32.50
CA ASN A 660 3.14 -38.95 -33.50
C ASN A 660 1.80 -39.32 -32.84
N GLY A 661 0.75 -38.57 -33.14
CA GLY A 661 -0.61 -38.82 -32.62
C GLY A 661 -1.66 -38.00 -33.37
N ASP A 662 -2.74 -38.66 -33.79
CA ASP A 662 -3.77 -38.10 -34.67
C ASP A 662 -4.45 -36.83 -34.14
N ALA A 663 -4.58 -35.82 -35.00
CA ALA A 663 -5.36 -34.61 -34.73
C ALA A 663 -6.89 -34.85 -34.71
N SER A 664 -7.38 -36.03 -35.09
CA SER A 664 -8.80 -36.34 -35.32
C SER A 664 -9.64 -36.57 -34.05
N LYS A 665 -9.06 -36.45 -32.84
CA LYS A 665 -9.73 -36.78 -31.56
C LYS A 665 -9.75 -35.64 -30.53
N LEU A 666 -10.15 -34.44 -30.94
CA LEU A 666 -10.44 -33.30 -30.03
C LEU A 666 -11.94 -32.95 -29.98
N GLY A 667 -12.73 -33.90 -29.45
CA GLY A 667 -14.17 -33.78 -29.31
C GLY A 667 -14.62 -33.30 -27.92
N LYS A 668 -15.28 -32.13 -27.89
CA LYS A 668 -16.11 -31.57 -26.79
C LYS A 668 -15.36 -31.12 -25.50
N SER A 669 -15.66 -29.88 -25.09
CA SER A 669 -15.47 -29.31 -23.73
C SER A 669 -14.12 -29.53 -23.03
N GLY A 670 -13.11 -28.72 -23.36
CA GLY A 670 -11.87 -28.60 -22.59
C GLY A 670 -10.93 -27.54 -23.16
N GLY A 671 -10.67 -26.46 -22.42
CA GLY A 671 -9.84 -25.35 -22.90
C GLY A 671 -8.34 -25.62 -22.74
N VAL A 672 -7.71 -26.26 -23.73
CA VAL A 672 -6.24 -26.41 -23.76
C VAL A 672 -5.60 -25.06 -24.15
N TYR A 673 -4.73 -24.53 -23.30
CA TYR A 673 -3.98 -23.30 -23.60
C TYR A 673 -2.90 -23.57 -24.66
N ILE A 674 -3.16 -23.14 -25.89
CA ILE A 674 -2.15 -23.05 -26.96
C ILE A 674 -1.40 -21.71 -26.80
N PRO A 675 -0.08 -21.71 -26.54
CA PRO A 675 0.70 -20.47 -26.42
C PRO A 675 0.67 -19.63 -27.71
N PRO A 676 0.69 -18.28 -27.64
CA PRO A 676 0.57 -17.41 -28.82
C PRO A 676 1.58 -17.71 -29.93
N PHE A 677 2.84 -17.99 -29.61
CA PHE A 677 3.86 -18.34 -30.61
C PHE A 677 3.58 -19.66 -31.32
N LYS A 678 2.95 -20.63 -30.64
CA LYS A 678 2.57 -21.93 -31.22
C LYS A 678 1.35 -21.76 -32.12
N LEU A 679 0.37 -20.95 -31.70
CA LEU A 679 -0.78 -20.58 -32.52
C LEU A 679 -0.35 -19.83 -33.79
N ALA A 680 0.50 -18.81 -33.66
CA ALA A 680 1.02 -18.04 -34.79
C ALA A 680 1.88 -18.87 -35.77
N ARG A 681 2.50 -19.96 -35.30
CA ARG A 681 3.20 -20.92 -36.19
C ARG A 681 2.20 -21.81 -36.92
N MET A 682 1.21 -22.37 -36.21
CA MET A 682 0.15 -23.19 -36.82
C MET A 682 -0.70 -22.39 -37.84
N MET A 683 -0.91 -21.09 -37.62
CA MET A 683 -1.57 -20.17 -38.57
C MET A 683 -0.71 -19.83 -39.80
N LYS A 684 0.58 -20.20 -39.81
CA LYS A 684 1.48 -20.13 -40.98
C LYS A 684 1.72 -21.50 -41.64
N GLU A 685 1.22 -22.57 -41.04
CA GLU A 685 1.35 -23.97 -41.50
C GLU A 685 0.07 -24.46 -42.22
N VAL A 686 -0.90 -23.57 -42.50
CA VAL A 686 -2.19 -23.87 -43.17
C VAL A 686 -2.37 -22.98 -44.40
N ASP A 687 -2.30 -23.58 -45.59
CA ASP A 687 -2.44 -22.87 -46.87
C ASP A 687 -3.90 -22.54 -47.22
N ASP A 688 -4.85 -23.41 -46.85
CA ASP A 688 -6.28 -23.21 -47.13
C ASP A 688 -6.97 -22.36 -46.05
N LYS A 689 -7.09 -21.06 -46.35
CA LYS A 689 -7.79 -20.06 -45.53
C LYS A 689 -9.32 -20.21 -45.51
N SER A 690 -9.92 -21.00 -46.41
CA SER A 690 -11.36 -21.25 -46.44
C SER A 690 -11.78 -22.39 -45.48
N SER A 691 -10.84 -23.29 -45.15
CA SER A 691 -11.08 -24.51 -44.37
C SER A 691 -11.79 -24.27 -43.02
N PRO A 692 -12.75 -25.12 -42.61
CA PRO A 692 -13.39 -25.03 -41.29
C PRO A 692 -12.41 -25.02 -40.12
N GLU A 693 -11.28 -25.71 -40.27
CA GLU A 693 -10.16 -25.76 -39.33
C GLU A 693 -9.49 -24.38 -39.18
N TYR A 694 -9.20 -23.69 -40.28
CA TYR A 694 -8.65 -22.33 -40.26
C TYR A 694 -9.64 -21.34 -39.64
N GLN A 695 -10.90 -21.35 -40.10
CA GLN A 695 -11.96 -20.48 -39.56
C GLN A 695 -12.15 -20.66 -38.04
N ARG A 696 -11.98 -21.89 -37.53
CA ARG A 696 -12.08 -22.21 -36.11
C ARG A 696 -10.86 -21.73 -35.32
N LEU A 697 -9.66 -21.76 -35.91
CA LEU A 697 -8.46 -21.19 -35.32
C LEU A 697 -8.54 -19.65 -35.24
N THR A 698 -9.07 -18.97 -36.26
CA THR A 698 -9.29 -17.51 -36.21
C THR A 698 -10.37 -17.14 -35.20
N TRP A 699 -11.46 -17.91 -35.12
CA TRP A 699 -12.50 -17.73 -34.07
C TRP A 699 -11.93 -17.86 -32.66
N ASP A 700 -11.05 -18.84 -32.40
CA ASP A 700 -10.39 -19.01 -31.11
C ASP A 700 -9.24 -18.02 -30.84
N ALA A 701 -8.81 -17.25 -31.84
CA ALA A 701 -7.94 -16.08 -31.66
C ALA A 701 -8.78 -14.85 -31.31
N LEU A 702 -9.77 -14.51 -32.14
CA LEU A 702 -10.75 -13.43 -31.94
C LEU A 702 -11.38 -13.46 -30.54
N ARG A 703 -11.84 -14.64 -30.12
CA ARG A 703 -12.40 -14.90 -28.78
C ARG A 703 -11.42 -14.62 -27.63
N LYS A 704 -10.11 -14.80 -27.84
CA LYS A 704 -9.08 -14.48 -26.83
C LYS A 704 -8.70 -13.01 -26.86
N SER A 705 -8.67 -12.39 -28.04
CA SER A 705 -8.32 -10.98 -28.21
C SER A 705 -9.38 -10.07 -27.61
N ILE A 706 -10.65 -10.20 -28.02
CA ILE A 706 -11.79 -9.45 -27.47
C ILE A 706 -11.86 -9.60 -25.94
N ASN A 707 -11.79 -10.83 -25.42
CA ASN A 707 -11.76 -11.06 -23.96
C ASN A 707 -10.48 -10.54 -23.29
N GLY A 708 -9.36 -10.43 -24.02
CA GLY A 708 -8.15 -9.77 -23.53
C GLY A 708 -8.34 -8.26 -23.39
N LEU A 709 -8.90 -7.60 -24.42
CA LEU A 709 -9.15 -6.17 -24.46
C LEU A 709 -10.18 -5.73 -23.42
N VAL A 710 -11.33 -6.40 -23.36
CA VAL A 710 -12.40 -6.12 -22.39
C VAL A 710 -11.92 -6.32 -20.94
N ASN A 711 -10.93 -7.18 -20.66
CA ASN A 711 -10.36 -7.31 -19.32
C ASN A 711 -9.16 -6.37 -19.04
N LYS A 712 -8.66 -5.61 -20.03
CA LYS A 712 -7.66 -4.53 -19.85
C LYS A 712 -8.29 -3.14 -19.62
N VAL A 713 -9.52 -2.93 -20.08
CA VAL A 713 -10.11 -1.59 -20.20
C VAL A 713 -10.35 -0.91 -18.85
N ASN A 714 -10.00 0.38 -18.78
CA ASN A 714 -10.24 1.30 -17.66
C ASN A 714 -10.28 2.73 -18.22
N ALA A 715 -10.77 3.70 -17.44
CA ALA A 715 -10.96 5.08 -17.92
C ALA A 715 -9.67 5.73 -18.47
N ALA A 716 -8.50 5.40 -17.92
CA ALA A 716 -7.22 5.96 -18.36
C ALA A 716 -6.63 5.30 -19.62
N ASN A 717 -7.17 4.16 -20.10
CA ASN A 717 -6.67 3.49 -21.32
C ASN A 717 -7.75 3.18 -22.37
N ILE A 718 -9.02 3.51 -22.13
CA ILE A 718 -10.12 3.21 -23.04
C ILE A 718 -9.87 3.75 -24.46
N LYS A 719 -9.36 4.98 -24.59
CA LYS A 719 -8.99 5.61 -25.88
C LYS A 719 -7.92 4.84 -26.67
N ASN A 720 -7.08 4.04 -25.98
CA ASN A 720 -6.07 3.17 -26.62
C ASN A 720 -6.62 1.77 -26.93
N ILE A 721 -7.57 1.28 -26.11
CA ILE A 721 -8.21 -0.03 -26.29
C ILE A 721 -9.24 0.01 -27.44
N ILE A 722 -9.86 1.16 -27.72
CA ILE A 722 -10.84 1.31 -28.81
C ILE A 722 -10.25 0.97 -30.20
N PRO A 723 -9.09 1.52 -30.64
CA PRO A 723 -8.44 1.10 -31.87
C PRO A 723 -7.99 -0.38 -31.87
N GLU A 724 -7.44 -0.88 -30.74
CA GLU A 724 -7.12 -2.32 -30.60
C GLU A 724 -8.37 -3.21 -30.77
N LEU A 725 -9.57 -2.71 -30.42
CA LEU A 725 -10.83 -3.44 -30.49
C LEU A 725 -11.49 -3.37 -31.86
N PHE A 726 -11.47 -2.22 -32.54
CA PHE A 726 -12.00 -2.09 -33.91
C PHE A 726 -11.16 -2.85 -34.94
N ALA A 727 -9.87 -3.06 -34.67
CA ALA A 727 -8.99 -3.90 -35.48
C ALA A 727 -9.34 -5.41 -35.46
N GLU A 728 -10.18 -5.87 -34.51
CA GLU A 728 -10.73 -7.23 -34.44
C GLU A 728 -12.13 -7.27 -35.09
N ASN A 729 -12.52 -8.37 -35.74
CA ASN A 729 -13.82 -8.45 -36.44
C ASN A 729 -15.02 -8.48 -35.47
N LEU A 730 -15.60 -7.31 -35.18
CA LEU A 730 -16.72 -7.16 -34.24
C LEU A 730 -18.06 -7.65 -34.79
N ILE A 731 -18.32 -7.57 -36.11
CA ILE A 731 -19.57 -8.09 -36.70
C ILE A 731 -19.65 -9.61 -36.51
N ARG A 732 -18.56 -10.32 -36.86
CA ARG A 732 -18.39 -11.76 -36.62
C ARG A 732 -18.29 -12.07 -35.12
N GLY A 733 -17.64 -11.20 -34.37
CA GLY A 733 -17.38 -11.34 -32.93
C GLY A 733 -18.52 -10.92 -32.00
N ARG A 734 -19.66 -10.39 -32.49
CA ARG A 734 -20.63 -9.64 -31.65
C ARG A 734 -21.15 -10.41 -30.45
N GLY A 735 -21.49 -11.69 -30.61
CA GLY A 735 -21.89 -12.57 -29.50
C GLY A 735 -20.79 -12.77 -28.46
N LEU A 736 -19.53 -12.88 -28.91
CA LEU A 736 -18.35 -13.00 -28.04
C LEU A 736 -18.07 -11.69 -27.28
N PHE A 737 -18.18 -10.53 -27.94
CA PHE A 737 -18.04 -9.21 -27.31
C PHE A 737 -19.11 -8.99 -26.24
N CYS A 738 -20.39 -9.16 -26.59
CA CYS A 738 -21.50 -9.03 -25.66
C CYS A 738 -21.31 -9.93 -24.43
N ARG A 739 -21.00 -11.23 -24.66
CA ARG A 739 -20.73 -12.20 -23.59
C ARG A 739 -19.52 -11.81 -22.74
N SER A 740 -18.48 -11.24 -23.33
CA SER A 740 -17.29 -10.76 -22.62
C SER A 740 -17.65 -9.61 -21.70
N CYS A 741 -18.31 -8.56 -22.21
CA CYS A 741 -18.72 -7.40 -21.43
C CYS A 741 -19.66 -7.79 -20.28
N MET A 742 -20.69 -8.60 -20.52
CA MET A 742 -21.58 -9.12 -19.46
C MET A 742 -20.81 -9.90 -18.38
N LYS A 743 -19.86 -10.77 -18.78
CA LYS A 743 -19.10 -11.58 -17.83
C LYS A 743 -18.11 -10.75 -17.02
N SER A 744 -17.39 -9.83 -17.65
CA SER A 744 -16.43 -8.95 -16.97
C SER A 744 -17.13 -7.94 -16.06
N GLN A 745 -18.31 -7.44 -16.46
CA GLN A 745 -19.15 -6.61 -15.61
C GLN A 745 -19.68 -7.37 -14.38
N MET A 746 -20.18 -8.61 -14.55
CA MET A 746 -20.59 -9.45 -13.42
C MET A 746 -19.43 -9.81 -12.48
N ALA A 747 -18.21 -9.94 -12.99
CA ALA A 747 -17.02 -10.19 -12.17
C ALA A 747 -16.52 -8.93 -11.44
N SER A 748 -16.67 -7.75 -12.07
CA SER A 748 -16.14 -6.47 -11.60
C SER A 748 -17.15 -5.31 -11.74
N PRO A 749 -18.27 -5.28 -10.98
CA PRO A 749 -19.32 -4.27 -11.15
C PRO A 749 -18.88 -2.81 -10.90
N GLY A 750 -17.73 -2.60 -10.26
CA GLY A 750 -17.13 -1.28 -10.06
C GLY A 750 -16.61 -0.58 -11.32
N PHE A 751 -16.56 -1.28 -12.46
CA PHE A 751 -16.16 -0.74 -13.78
C PHE A 751 -17.32 -0.71 -14.80
N THR A 752 -18.58 -0.80 -14.33
CA THR A 752 -19.77 -0.88 -15.21
C THR A 752 -19.93 0.37 -16.09
N ASP A 753 -19.52 1.53 -15.58
CA ASP A 753 -19.39 2.80 -16.30
C ASP A 753 -18.39 2.71 -17.47
N VAL A 754 -17.20 2.14 -17.24
CA VAL A 754 -16.19 1.92 -18.30
C VAL A 754 -16.69 0.93 -19.34
N PHE A 755 -17.32 -0.17 -18.92
CA PHE A 755 -17.91 -1.13 -19.87
C PHE A 755 -19.04 -0.50 -20.69
N SER A 756 -19.82 0.40 -20.11
CA SER A 756 -20.89 1.11 -20.83
C SER A 756 -20.35 2.16 -21.80
N ALA A 757 -19.26 2.87 -21.45
CA ALA A 757 -18.55 3.77 -22.36
C ALA A 757 -17.94 3.02 -23.56
N LEU A 758 -17.33 1.85 -23.32
CA LEU A 758 -16.80 1.01 -24.39
C LEU A 758 -17.92 0.50 -25.32
N VAL A 759 -19.09 0.17 -24.76
CA VAL A 759 -20.28 -0.21 -25.53
C VAL A 759 -20.83 0.97 -26.32
N ALA A 760 -20.89 2.18 -25.77
CA ALA A 760 -21.36 3.37 -26.47
C ALA A 760 -20.54 3.66 -27.74
N VAL A 761 -19.20 3.63 -27.63
CA VAL A 761 -18.31 3.81 -28.79
C VAL A 761 -18.50 2.70 -29.84
N VAL A 762 -18.64 1.44 -29.42
CA VAL A 762 -18.94 0.33 -30.34
C VAL A 762 -20.33 0.48 -30.98
N ASN A 763 -21.30 1.01 -30.25
CA ASN A 763 -22.69 1.16 -30.68
C ASN A 763 -22.89 2.22 -31.77
N THR A 764 -22.08 3.29 -31.79
CA THR A 764 -22.14 4.32 -32.85
C THR A 764 -21.82 3.75 -34.23
N LYS A 765 -20.84 2.83 -34.32
CA LYS A 765 -20.38 2.24 -35.58
C LYS A 765 -20.94 0.83 -35.83
N PHE A 766 -21.45 0.16 -34.79
CA PHE A 766 -22.13 -1.14 -34.89
C PHE A 766 -23.38 -1.20 -33.97
N PRO A 767 -24.51 -0.57 -34.34
CA PRO A 767 -25.70 -0.47 -33.49
C PRO A 767 -26.29 -1.85 -33.12
N GLU A 768 -26.19 -2.81 -34.05
CA GLU A 768 -26.56 -4.22 -33.87
C GLU A 768 -25.84 -4.91 -32.69
N VAL A 769 -24.66 -4.42 -32.29
CA VAL A 769 -23.90 -4.94 -31.14
C VAL A 769 -24.41 -4.34 -29.83
N GLY A 770 -24.84 -3.08 -29.84
CA GLY A 770 -25.45 -2.41 -28.69
C GLY A 770 -26.82 -2.99 -28.36
N ASP A 771 -27.71 -3.13 -29.35
CA ASP A 771 -29.03 -3.74 -29.19
C ASP A 771 -28.93 -5.20 -28.72
N LEU A 772 -28.08 -6.03 -29.35
CA LEU A 772 -27.85 -7.41 -28.93
C LEU A 772 -27.37 -7.50 -27.47
N LEU A 773 -26.50 -6.59 -27.02
CA LEU A 773 -26.07 -6.54 -25.64
C LEU A 773 -27.21 -6.11 -24.70
N LEU A 774 -27.96 -5.06 -25.05
CA LEU A 774 -29.09 -4.56 -24.28
C LEU A 774 -30.14 -5.65 -24.10
N ARG A 775 -30.59 -6.28 -25.20
CA ARG A 775 -31.49 -7.45 -25.22
C ARG A 775 -31.01 -8.57 -24.29
N ARG A 776 -29.73 -8.94 -24.36
CA ARG A 776 -29.13 -9.97 -23.49
C ARG A 776 -29.13 -9.56 -22.01
N ILE A 777 -28.85 -8.29 -21.68
CA ILE A 777 -28.90 -7.75 -20.30
C ILE A 777 -30.34 -7.72 -19.78
N VAL A 778 -31.30 -7.27 -20.58
CA VAL A 778 -32.73 -7.21 -20.22
C VAL A 778 -33.28 -8.62 -19.98
N LEU A 779 -32.91 -9.59 -20.80
CA LEU A 779 -33.29 -10.99 -20.57
C LEU A 779 -32.61 -11.56 -19.30
N GLN A 780 -31.37 -11.17 -18.99
CA GLN A 780 -30.73 -11.51 -17.72
C GLN A 780 -31.48 -10.88 -16.54
N LEU A 781 -31.93 -9.63 -16.66
CA LEU A 781 -32.71 -8.91 -15.65
C LEU A 781 -34.06 -9.60 -15.40
N LYS A 782 -34.86 -9.84 -16.46
CA LYS A 782 -36.13 -10.61 -16.41
C LYS A 782 -35.92 -11.97 -15.72
N ARG A 783 -34.82 -12.67 -16.03
CA ARG A 783 -34.45 -13.97 -15.42
C ARG A 783 -33.96 -13.85 -13.98
N ALA A 784 -33.30 -12.77 -13.58
CA ALA A 784 -32.83 -12.56 -12.21
C ALA A 784 -33.98 -12.18 -11.28
N TYR A 785 -34.82 -11.24 -11.70
CA TYR A 785 -36.04 -10.83 -10.98
C TYR A 785 -36.98 -12.02 -10.77
N LYS A 786 -37.31 -12.79 -11.81
CA LYS A 786 -38.17 -13.99 -11.71
C LYS A 786 -37.61 -15.11 -10.81
N ARG A 787 -36.31 -15.08 -10.47
CA ARG A 787 -35.65 -16.04 -9.56
C ARG A 787 -35.36 -15.46 -8.17
N ASN A 788 -35.67 -14.18 -7.91
CA ASN A 788 -35.22 -13.42 -6.74
C ASN A 788 -33.68 -13.46 -6.55
N ASP A 789 -32.92 -13.51 -7.65
CA ASP A 789 -31.46 -13.53 -7.66
C ASP A 789 -30.92 -12.09 -7.48
N LYS A 790 -30.96 -11.59 -6.24
CA LYS A 790 -30.61 -10.20 -5.91
C LYS A 790 -29.21 -9.79 -6.37
N PRO A 791 -28.13 -10.59 -6.23
CA PRO A 791 -26.81 -10.24 -6.75
C PRO A 791 -26.79 -10.11 -8.28
N GLN A 792 -27.39 -11.05 -9.03
CA GLN A 792 -27.42 -10.95 -10.48
C GLN A 792 -28.35 -9.82 -10.96
N LEU A 793 -29.43 -9.54 -10.22
CA LEU A 793 -30.33 -8.42 -10.47
C LEU A 793 -29.60 -7.08 -10.29
N LEU A 794 -28.95 -6.84 -9.15
CA LEU A 794 -28.18 -5.62 -8.90
C LEU A 794 -27.10 -5.37 -9.97
N ALA A 795 -26.39 -6.41 -10.40
CA ALA A 795 -25.38 -6.29 -11.46
C ALA A 795 -25.99 -5.89 -12.81
N ALA A 796 -27.09 -6.54 -13.23
CA ALA A 796 -27.77 -6.22 -14.48
C ALA A 796 -28.42 -4.84 -14.46
N VAL A 797 -29.08 -4.48 -13.35
CA VAL A 797 -29.72 -3.19 -13.10
C VAL A 797 -28.69 -2.04 -13.16
N LYS A 798 -27.51 -2.20 -12.54
CA LYS A 798 -26.43 -1.20 -12.67
C LYS A 798 -25.87 -1.10 -14.09
N PHE A 799 -25.90 -2.18 -14.88
CA PHE A 799 -25.48 -2.12 -16.30
C PHE A 799 -26.50 -1.35 -17.14
N VAL A 800 -27.81 -1.61 -16.98
CA VAL A 800 -28.86 -0.79 -17.61
C VAL A 800 -28.72 0.68 -17.22
N ALA A 801 -28.43 1.00 -15.96
CA ALA A 801 -28.28 2.39 -15.51
C ALA A 801 -27.20 3.14 -16.29
N HIS A 802 -26.01 2.55 -16.44
CA HIS A 802 -24.91 3.21 -17.16
C HIS A 802 -25.06 3.16 -18.69
N LEU A 803 -25.85 2.23 -19.26
CA LEU A 803 -26.22 2.26 -20.68
C LEU A 803 -27.25 3.36 -20.99
N VAL A 804 -28.18 3.65 -20.07
CA VAL A 804 -29.09 4.80 -20.17
C VAL A 804 -28.32 6.11 -19.98
N ASN A 805 -27.35 6.18 -19.06
CA ASN A 805 -26.49 7.36 -18.90
C ASN A 805 -25.66 7.69 -20.15
N GLN A 806 -25.25 6.66 -20.91
CA GLN A 806 -24.51 6.78 -22.17
C GLN A 806 -25.44 6.82 -23.41
N GLN A 807 -26.75 7.01 -23.20
CA GLN A 807 -27.80 7.04 -24.24
C GLN A 807 -27.81 5.85 -25.23
N VAL A 808 -27.25 4.70 -24.85
CA VAL A 808 -27.34 3.44 -25.63
C VAL A 808 -28.72 2.80 -25.48
N ALA A 809 -29.42 3.07 -24.37
CA ALA A 809 -30.75 2.55 -24.07
C ALA A 809 -31.70 3.70 -23.70
N HIS A 810 -32.91 3.73 -24.29
CA HIS A 810 -33.89 4.78 -24.02
C HIS A 810 -34.38 4.71 -22.57
N GLU A 811 -34.55 5.86 -21.91
CA GLU A 811 -34.96 5.91 -20.50
C GLU A 811 -36.36 5.34 -20.18
N ILE A 812 -37.16 5.02 -21.21
CA ILE A 812 -38.40 4.24 -21.07
C ILE A 812 -38.12 2.94 -20.29
N ILE A 813 -37.06 2.20 -20.62
CA ILE A 813 -36.77 0.93 -19.94
C ILE A 813 -36.38 1.13 -18.46
N ALA A 814 -35.81 2.29 -18.12
CA ALA A 814 -35.52 2.67 -16.75
C ALA A 814 -36.80 2.96 -15.96
N LEU A 815 -37.79 3.61 -16.58
CA LEU A 815 -39.08 3.92 -15.97
C LEU A 815 -39.98 2.68 -15.86
N GLU A 816 -39.97 1.78 -16.85
CA GLU A 816 -40.61 0.46 -16.77
C GLU A 816 -40.02 -0.36 -15.61
N LEU A 817 -38.68 -0.46 -15.54
CA LEU A 817 -37.96 -1.18 -14.49
C LEU A 817 -38.29 -0.67 -13.09
N LEU A 818 -38.29 0.65 -12.91
CA LEU A 818 -38.66 1.26 -11.64
C LEU A 818 -40.14 1.06 -11.30
N THR A 819 -41.02 0.98 -12.30
CA THR A 819 -42.43 0.65 -12.09
C THR A 819 -42.57 -0.80 -11.62
N VAL A 820 -41.92 -1.76 -12.29
CA VAL A 820 -41.96 -3.19 -11.93
C VAL A 820 -41.35 -3.46 -10.55
N LEU A 821 -40.27 -2.77 -10.18
CA LEU A 821 -39.63 -2.90 -8.86
C LEU A 821 -40.44 -2.26 -7.72
N LEU A 822 -41.33 -1.29 -8.01
CA LEU A 822 -42.10 -0.55 -7.01
C LEU A 822 -43.62 -0.86 -7.03
N GLU A 823 -44.11 -1.69 -7.95
CA GLU A 823 -45.51 -2.15 -7.99
C GLU A 823 -45.89 -2.97 -6.75
N LYS A 824 -44.94 -3.79 -6.26
CA LYS A 824 -45.09 -4.66 -5.08
C LYS A 824 -43.84 -4.50 -4.20
N PRO A 825 -43.76 -3.42 -3.41
CA PRO A 825 -42.54 -3.02 -2.71
C PRO A 825 -42.15 -4.04 -1.64
N THR A 826 -41.03 -4.73 -1.86
CA THR A 826 -40.32 -5.55 -0.88
C THR A 826 -38.99 -4.89 -0.54
N ASP A 827 -38.43 -5.17 0.64
CA ASP A 827 -37.17 -4.55 1.07
C ASP A 827 -36.03 -4.71 0.06
N ASP A 828 -35.97 -5.87 -0.60
CA ASP A 828 -34.96 -6.18 -1.63
C ASP A 828 -35.22 -5.44 -2.95
N SER A 829 -36.47 -5.34 -3.41
CA SER A 829 -36.81 -4.63 -4.66
C SER A 829 -36.68 -3.11 -4.53
N VAL A 830 -37.03 -2.56 -3.37
CA VAL A 830 -36.87 -1.13 -3.07
C VAL A 830 -35.39 -0.76 -2.91
N GLU A 831 -34.55 -1.61 -2.31
CA GLU A 831 -33.10 -1.42 -2.27
C GLU A 831 -32.47 -1.43 -3.68
N VAL A 832 -32.92 -2.34 -4.56
CA VAL A 832 -32.51 -2.37 -5.97
C VAL A 832 -32.94 -1.09 -6.71
N ALA A 833 -34.18 -0.63 -6.50
CA ALA A 833 -34.71 0.59 -7.11
C ALA A 833 -33.97 1.85 -6.64
N VAL A 834 -33.68 1.97 -5.33
CA VAL A 834 -32.87 3.07 -4.79
C VAL A 834 -31.45 3.07 -5.39
N GLY A 835 -30.82 1.89 -5.49
CA GLY A 835 -29.53 1.74 -6.15
C GLY A 835 -29.57 2.21 -7.61
N PHE A 836 -30.58 1.80 -8.38
CA PHE A 836 -30.75 2.19 -9.78
C PHE A 836 -30.89 3.72 -9.95
N VAL A 837 -31.82 4.36 -9.23
CA VAL A 837 -32.00 5.83 -9.29
C VAL A 837 -30.78 6.58 -8.75
N THR A 838 -29.93 5.98 -7.92
CA THR A 838 -28.67 6.60 -7.50
C THR A 838 -27.67 6.69 -8.67
N GLU A 839 -27.65 5.71 -9.57
CA GLU A 839 -26.68 5.62 -10.67
C GLU A 839 -27.16 6.36 -11.95
N CYS A 840 -28.47 6.36 -12.25
CA CYS A 840 -29.04 7.03 -13.44
C CYS A 840 -29.98 8.21 -13.15
N GLY A 841 -30.19 8.57 -11.88
CA GLY A 841 -31.12 9.64 -11.51
C GLY A 841 -30.75 11.03 -12.06
N SER A 842 -29.48 11.28 -12.40
CA SER A 842 -29.05 12.50 -13.08
C SER A 842 -29.62 12.58 -14.51
N ILE A 843 -29.33 11.61 -15.38
CA ILE A 843 -29.83 11.63 -16.77
C ILE A 843 -31.37 11.57 -16.82
N LEU A 844 -31.99 10.83 -15.89
CA LEU A 844 -33.45 10.81 -15.73
C LEU A 844 -34.05 12.15 -15.27
N GLN A 845 -33.26 13.01 -14.62
CA GLN A 845 -33.73 14.34 -14.23
C GLN A 845 -33.73 15.29 -15.43
N ASP A 846 -32.80 15.10 -16.36
CA ASP A 846 -32.60 15.99 -17.50
C ASP A 846 -33.47 15.56 -18.71
N LEU A 847 -33.51 14.26 -19.04
CA LEU A 847 -34.37 13.72 -20.11
C LEU A 847 -35.85 13.62 -19.70
N SER A 848 -36.16 13.00 -18.56
CA SER A 848 -37.54 12.69 -18.15
C SER A 848 -37.89 13.15 -16.72
N PRO A 849 -37.79 14.47 -16.42
CA PRO A 849 -38.06 15.01 -15.09
C PRO A 849 -39.46 14.68 -14.55
N ARG A 850 -40.45 14.50 -15.44
CA ARG A 850 -41.82 14.09 -15.09
C ARG A 850 -41.89 12.62 -14.69
N GLY A 851 -41.22 11.73 -15.43
CA GLY A 851 -41.11 10.31 -15.10
C GLY A 851 -40.40 10.11 -13.76
N LEU A 852 -39.22 10.74 -13.61
CA LEU A 852 -38.47 10.70 -12.36
C LEU A 852 -39.26 11.27 -11.17
N HIS A 853 -40.01 12.37 -11.35
CA HIS A 853 -40.90 12.88 -10.31
C HIS A 853 -41.94 11.83 -9.88
N GLY A 854 -42.60 11.14 -10.83
CA GLY A 854 -43.54 10.06 -10.52
C GLY A 854 -42.95 8.91 -9.71
N ILE A 855 -41.72 8.48 -10.02
CA ILE A 855 -41.00 7.46 -9.23
C ILE A 855 -40.72 7.95 -7.79
N PHE A 856 -40.34 9.20 -7.60
CA PHE A 856 -40.15 9.75 -6.25
C PHE A 856 -41.46 9.92 -5.46
N GLU A 857 -42.60 10.13 -6.12
CA GLU A 857 -43.90 10.07 -5.44
C GLU A 857 -44.25 8.63 -5.00
N ARG A 858 -43.88 7.60 -5.78
CA ARG A 858 -43.97 6.19 -5.34
C ARG A 858 -43.09 5.91 -4.11
N PHE A 859 -41.83 6.34 -4.11
CA PHE A 859 -40.96 6.22 -2.93
C PHE A 859 -41.53 6.94 -1.69
N ARG A 860 -42.23 8.08 -1.87
CA ARG A 860 -42.90 8.77 -0.75
C ARG A 860 -44.13 8.00 -0.25
N GLY A 861 -44.93 7.41 -1.14
CA GLY A 861 -46.05 6.53 -0.76
C GLY A 861 -45.57 5.38 0.14
N ILE A 862 -44.57 4.64 -0.32
CA ILE A 862 -43.95 3.52 0.41
C ILE A 862 -43.44 3.96 1.81
N LEU A 863 -42.81 5.15 1.90
CA LEU A 863 -42.33 5.70 3.17
C LEU A 863 -43.46 6.08 4.15
N HIS A 864 -44.65 6.43 3.64
CA HIS A 864 -45.83 6.79 4.44
C HIS A 864 -46.72 5.57 4.78
N GLU A 865 -46.75 4.55 3.92
CA GLU A 865 -47.55 3.33 4.10
C GLU A 865 -46.95 2.40 5.17
N GLY A 866 -45.62 2.44 5.38
CA GLY A 866 -44.99 2.02 6.63
C GLY A 866 -44.71 0.53 6.82
N GLU A 867 -44.95 -0.31 5.81
CA GLU A 867 -44.71 -1.77 5.87
C GLU A 867 -43.28 -2.21 5.49
N ILE A 868 -42.38 -1.27 5.16
CA ILE A 868 -40.96 -1.55 4.82
C ILE A 868 -40.00 -1.40 6.01
N ASP A 869 -38.86 -2.13 5.98
CA ASP A 869 -37.85 -2.06 7.03
C ASP A 869 -37.18 -0.68 7.15
N LYS A 870 -36.74 -0.33 8.36
CA LYS A 870 -36.07 0.93 8.69
C LYS A 870 -34.80 1.16 7.89
N ARG A 871 -34.06 0.10 7.51
CA ARG A 871 -32.90 0.22 6.62
C ARG A 871 -33.30 0.76 5.25
N VAL A 872 -34.45 0.32 4.75
CA VAL A 872 -35.00 0.73 3.45
C VAL A 872 -35.59 2.14 3.52
N GLN A 873 -36.21 2.50 4.64
CA GLN A 873 -36.64 3.87 4.93
C GLN A 873 -35.44 4.84 4.87
N PHE A 874 -34.31 4.53 5.53
CA PHE A 874 -33.09 5.33 5.45
C PHE A 874 -32.48 5.40 4.04
N LEU A 875 -32.58 4.34 3.24
CA LEU A 875 -32.13 4.34 1.84
C LEU A 875 -32.98 5.31 0.98
N ILE A 876 -34.31 5.32 1.17
CA ILE A 876 -35.22 6.28 0.52
C ILE A 876 -34.91 7.72 0.96
N GLU A 877 -34.73 7.97 2.26
CA GLU A 877 -34.38 9.29 2.79
C GLU A 877 -33.03 9.80 2.23
N GLY A 878 -32.05 8.91 2.11
CA GLY A 878 -30.76 9.17 1.45
C GLY A 878 -30.92 9.56 -0.02
N LEU A 879 -31.74 8.82 -0.77
CA LEU A 879 -32.04 9.14 -2.18
C LEU A 879 -32.74 10.50 -2.32
N PHE A 880 -33.65 10.85 -1.40
CA PHE A 880 -34.23 12.20 -1.35
C PHE A 880 -33.18 13.29 -1.02
N ALA A 881 -32.12 12.98 -0.27
CA ALA A 881 -31.00 13.90 -0.06
C ALA A 881 -30.15 14.08 -1.34
N ILE A 882 -29.83 12.98 -2.04
CA ILE A 882 -29.13 13.01 -3.33
C ILE A 882 -29.92 13.84 -4.36
N ARG A 883 -31.25 13.67 -4.45
CA ARG A 883 -32.10 14.49 -5.32
C ARG A 883 -32.09 15.98 -4.93
N ARG A 884 -32.13 16.32 -3.63
CA ARG A 884 -32.00 17.72 -3.17
C ARG A 884 -30.66 18.34 -3.58
N ALA A 885 -29.60 17.54 -3.61
CA ALA A 885 -28.28 17.93 -4.11
C ALA A 885 -28.15 17.83 -5.65
N LYS A 886 -29.24 17.65 -6.41
CA LYS A 886 -29.23 17.44 -7.87
C LYS A 886 -28.22 16.37 -8.33
N PHE A 887 -28.15 15.24 -7.61
CA PHE A 887 -27.21 14.14 -7.88
C PHE A 887 -25.72 14.54 -7.86
N GLN A 888 -25.35 15.65 -7.20
CA GLN A 888 -23.96 16.05 -7.00
C GLN A 888 -23.16 14.97 -6.25
N GLY A 889 -22.28 14.28 -6.98
CA GLY A 889 -21.56 13.08 -6.54
C GLY A 889 -21.82 11.82 -7.39
N TYR A 890 -22.91 11.83 -8.16
CA TYR A 890 -23.34 10.77 -9.09
C TYR A 890 -23.65 11.38 -10.48
N PRO A 891 -22.65 11.89 -11.20
CA PRO A 891 -22.84 12.36 -12.58
C PRO A 891 -23.21 11.19 -13.50
N ALA A 892 -24.01 11.45 -14.54
CA ALA A 892 -24.43 10.42 -15.49
C ALA A 892 -23.23 9.74 -16.17
N VAL A 893 -22.38 10.54 -16.80
CA VAL A 893 -21.10 10.12 -17.42
C VAL A 893 -19.96 10.86 -16.72
N ARG A 894 -18.79 10.23 -16.62
CA ARG A 894 -17.56 10.91 -16.15
C ARG A 894 -16.85 11.54 -17.33
N PRO A 895 -16.21 12.73 -17.20
CA PRO A 895 -15.52 13.38 -18.34
C PRO A 895 -14.44 12.55 -19.04
N GLU A 896 -13.85 11.55 -18.37
CA GLU A 896 -12.88 10.60 -18.97
C GLU A 896 -13.54 9.51 -19.84
N LEU A 897 -14.85 9.30 -19.67
CA LEU A 897 -15.69 8.26 -20.27
C LEU A 897 -16.78 8.83 -21.19
N ASP A 898 -16.76 10.15 -21.39
CA ASP A 898 -17.56 10.87 -22.38
C ASP A 898 -16.76 10.85 -23.69
N LEU A 899 -17.16 9.96 -24.61
CA LEU A 899 -16.36 9.54 -25.77
C LEU A 899 -17.14 9.56 -27.08
N VAL A 900 -18.41 9.96 -27.04
CA VAL A 900 -19.34 9.92 -28.16
C VAL A 900 -20.10 11.23 -28.18
N GLU A 901 -19.92 12.01 -29.24
CA GLU A 901 -20.59 13.30 -29.41
C GLU A 901 -22.10 13.10 -29.55
N GLN A 902 -22.91 14.06 -29.08
CA GLN A 902 -24.34 13.84 -28.87
C GLN A 902 -25.12 13.50 -30.14
N GLU A 903 -24.63 13.93 -31.30
CA GLU A 903 -25.23 13.67 -32.62
C GLU A 903 -24.93 12.25 -33.13
N ASP A 904 -23.85 11.62 -32.65
CA ASP A 904 -23.41 10.26 -32.97
C ASP A 904 -24.11 9.21 -32.05
N GLN A 905 -24.90 9.65 -31.05
CA GLN A 905 -25.52 8.77 -30.03
C GLN A 905 -26.77 8.04 -30.54
N LEU A 906 -26.66 6.73 -30.75
CA LEU A 906 -27.75 5.87 -31.23
C LEU A 906 -28.45 5.12 -30.08
N THR A 907 -29.66 5.56 -29.73
CA THR A 907 -30.42 5.03 -28.58
C THR A 907 -31.39 3.92 -28.98
N HIS A 908 -31.33 2.77 -28.30
CA HIS A 908 -32.23 1.63 -28.55
C HIS A 908 -33.46 1.63 -27.63
N GLU A 909 -34.64 1.47 -28.23
CA GLU A 909 -35.89 1.18 -27.53
C GLU A 909 -36.07 -0.34 -27.36
N VAL A 910 -36.09 -0.80 -26.10
CA VAL A 910 -36.38 -2.19 -25.72
C VAL A 910 -37.31 -2.17 -24.51
N SER A 911 -38.40 -2.92 -24.56
CA SER A 911 -39.37 -3.00 -23.44
C SER A 911 -39.16 -4.25 -22.58
N LEU A 912 -39.42 -4.13 -21.28
CA LEU A 912 -39.41 -5.22 -20.33
C LEU A 912 -40.46 -6.30 -20.60
N ASP A 913 -41.51 -6.05 -21.38
CA ASP A 913 -42.53 -7.05 -21.71
C ASP A 913 -42.22 -7.87 -22.99
N GLU A 914 -41.26 -7.44 -23.82
CA GLU A 914 -40.92 -8.05 -25.12
C GLU A 914 -40.40 -9.51 -25.03
N GLU A 915 -40.72 -10.35 -26.02
CA GLU A 915 -40.14 -11.70 -26.17
C GLU A 915 -38.76 -11.65 -26.84
N ILE A 916 -37.71 -11.50 -26.02
CA ILE A 916 -36.34 -11.32 -26.48
C ILE A 916 -35.63 -12.65 -26.78
N ASP A 917 -35.17 -12.85 -28.03
CA ASP A 917 -34.12 -13.84 -28.35
C ASP A 917 -32.74 -13.30 -27.96
N PRO A 918 -31.94 -13.99 -27.12
CA PRO A 918 -30.56 -13.61 -26.83
C PRO A 918 -29.55 -13.96 -27.92
N GLU A 919 -29.94 -14.58 -29.04
CA GLU A 919 -29.07 -15.08 -30.11
C GLU A 919 -27.87 -15.90 -29.58
N THR A 920 -28.11 -16.79 -28.61
CA THR A 920 -27.03 -17.57 -27.96
C THR A 920 -26.21 -18.43 -28.94
N ASN A 921 -26.71 -18.62 -30.16
CA ASN A 921 -26.02 -19.28 -31.26
C ASN A 921 -24.77 -18.53 -31.76
N LEU A 922 -24.68 -17.21 -31.58
CA LEU A 922 -23.53 -16.38 -31.97
C LEU A 922 -22.31 -16.58 -31.04
N ASP A 923 -22.50 -17.20 -29.88
CA ASP A 923 -21.41 -17.50 -28.94
C ASP A 923 -20.60 -18.76 -29.34
N ILE A 924 -21.04 -19.48 -30.38
CA ILE A 924 -20.58 -20.81 -30.74
C ILE A 924 -20.07 -20.80 -32.18
N PHE A 925 -18.86 -21.31 -32.40
CA PHE A 925 -18.28 -21.43 -33.74
C PHE A 925 -19.19 -22.24 -34.67
N LYS A 926 -19.45 -21.67 -35.85
CA LYS A 926 -20.03 -22.34 -37.02
C LYS A 926 -19.10 -22.05 -38.22
N PRO A 927 -18.93 -22.99 -39.16
CA PRO A 927 -18.27 -22.69 -40.43
C PRO A 927 -19.16 -21.74 -41.25
N ASP A 928 -18.54 -20.72 -41.82
CA ASP A 928 -19.15 -19.73 -42.69
C ASP A 928 -18.77 -20.03 -44.16
N PRO A 929 -19.73 -20.23 -45.08
CA PRO A 929 -19.43 -20.46 -46.49
C PRO A 929 -18.88 -19.19 -47.18
N ASN A 930 -19.22 -17.99 -46.69
CA ASN A 930 -18.82 -16.70 -47.27
C ASN A 930 -17.66 -16.07 -46.46
N TYR A 931 -16.94 -16.85 -45.66
CA TYR A 931 -15.89 -16.40 -44.74
C TYR A 931 -14.89 -15.40 -45.34
N MET A 932 -14.38 -15.68 -46.54
CA MET A 932 -13.39 -14.83 -47.22
C MET A 932 -13.97 -13.49 -47.69
N GLU A 933 -15.26 -13.43 -48.00
CA GLU A 933 -16.00 -12.22 -48.37
C GLU A 933 -16.31 -11.40 -47.11
N ASN A 934 -16.79 -12.05 -46.05
CA ASN A 934 -17.15 -11.40 -44.77
C ASN A 934 -15.92 -10.81 -44.04
N GLU A 935 -14.78 -11.51 -44.03
CA GLU A 935 -13.54 -10.95 -43.46
C GLU A 935 -12.96 -9.83 -44.34
N LYS A 936 -13.05 -9.92 -45.69
CA LYS A 936 -12.63 -8.82 -46.60
C LYS A 936 -13.47 -7.57 -46.38
N ARG A 937 -14.79 -7.72 -46.30
CA ARG A 937 -15.74 -6.61 -46.07
C ARG A 937 -15.53 -5.95 -44.70
N TYR A 938 -15.12 -6.71 -43.68
CA TYR A 938 -14.73 -6.12 -42.40
C TYR A 938 -13.38 -5.39 -42.48
N GLU A 939 -12.40 -5.91 -43.21
CA GLU A 939 -11.10 -5.24 -43.39
C GLU A 939 -11.24 -3.91 -44.18
N GLU A 940 -12.15 -3.86 -45.16
CA GLU A 940 -12.53 -2.62 -45.88
C GLU A 940 -13.20 -1.59 -44.94
N LEU A 941 -14.18 -2.02 -44.14
CA LEU A 941 -14.82 -1.17 -43.14
C LEU A 941 -13.82 -0.69 -42.07
N LYS A 942 -12.89 -1.55 -41.66
CA LYS A 942 -11.84 -1.25 -40.67
C LYS A 942 -10.86 -0.17 -41.15
N LYS A 943 -10.51 -0.13 -42.44
CA LYS A 943 -9.71 0.98 -43.01
C LYS A 943 -10.42 2.32 -42.83
N SER A 944 -11.70 2.37 -43.21
CA SER A 944 -12.55 3.55 -43.03
C SER A 944 -12.67 3.95 -41.56
N LEU A 945 -12.90 3.01 -40.65
CA LEU A 945 -13.01 3.25 -39.21
C LEU A 945 -11.70 3.67 -38.51
N LEU A 946 -10.54 3.47 -39.14
CA LEU A 946 -9.22 3.78 -38.56
C LEU A 946 -8.50 4.93 -39.29
N GLY A 947 -9.06 5.47 -40.38
CA GLY A 947 -8.47 6.57 -41.14
C GLY A 947 -7.22 6.21 -41.95
N GLU A 948 -7.12 4.96 -42.42
CA GLU A 948 -6.05 4.54 -43.34
C GLU A 948 -6.43 4.94 -44.78
N GLU A 949 -6.25 6.23 -45.11
CA GLU A 949 -6.33 6.73 -46.49
C GLU A 949 -5.24 6.07 -47.37
N GLU A 950 -5.61 5.68 -48.58
CA GLU A 950 -4.65 5.18 -49.57
C GLU A 950 -4.06 6.35 -50.35
N GLU A 951 -2.77 6.66 -50.14
CA GLU A 951 -1.98 7.49 -51.06
C GLU A 951 -1.90 6.79 -52.43
N SER A 952 -2.91 7.00 -53.28
CA SER A 952 -2.88 6.55 -54.66
C SER A 952 -1.91 7.44 -55.45
N GLU A 953 -0.69 6.94 -55.68
CA GLU A 953 0.13 7.43 -56.79
C GLU A 953 -0.71 7.33 -58.09
N GLY A 954 -0.75 8.41 -58.86
CA GLY A 954 -1.64 8.53 -60.03
C GLY A 954 -1.01 8.08 -61.34
N ASP A 955 -1.84 8.03 -62.38
CA ASP A 955 -1.43 8.03 -63.79
C ASP A 955 -2.44 8.88 -64.59
N ASP A 956 -1.99 9.47 -65.70
CA ASP A 956 -2.78 10.33 -66.59
C ASP A 956 -3.89 9.57 -67.35
N GLU A 957 -5.03 10.22 -67.58
CA GLU A 957 -5.43 10.71 -68.92
C GLU A 957 -6.75 11.53 -68.82
N GLY A 958 -6.79 12.71 -69.44
CA GLY A 958 -7.88 13.68 -69.29
C GLY A 958 -8.72 13.90 -70.56
N SER A 959 -9.81 14.68 -70.43
CA SER A 959 -10.46 15.38 -71.55
C SER A 959 -11.34 16.53 -71.05
N ASP A 960 -11.48 17.58 -71.88
CA ASP A 960 -12.14 18.85 -71.52
C ASP A 960 -13.68 18.78 -71.55
N ALA A 961 -14.33 19.56 -70.68
CA ALA A 961 -15.62 20.19 -70.95
C ALA A 961 -15.83 21.43 -70.04
N GLU A 962 -15.99 22.61 -70.65
CA GLU A 962 -16.60 23.77 -69.99
C GLU A 962 -18.14 23.73 -70.16
N SER A 963 -18.89 24.14 -69.14
CA SER A 963 -20.27 24.62 -69.29
C SER A 963 -20.68 25.49 -68.10
N ASP A 964 -21.17 26.70 -68.37
CA ASP A 964 -21.66 27.69 -67.40
C ASP A 964 -23.10 27.40 -66.88
N ASP A 965 -23.58 28.34 -66.06
CA ASP A 965 -24.98 28.69 -65.74
C ASP A 965 -25.82 27.81 -64.78
N ASP A 966 -25.86 28.30 -63.52
CA ASP A 966 -27.04 28.77 -62.76
C ASP A 966 -28.26 27.88 -62.39
N ASP A 967 -28.78 28.20 -61.18
CA ASP A 967 -30.18 28.15 -60.70
C ASP A 967 -30.91 26.80 -60.45
N ASP A 968 -30.79 26.33 -59.21
CA ASP A 968 -31.80 26.49 -58.12
C ASP A 968 -32.48 25.27 -57.44
N GLU A 969 -32.78 25.47 -56.16
CA GLU A 969 -33.63 24.73 -55.20
C GLU A 969 -33.47 23.19 -54.95
N SER A 970 -32.76 22.90 -53.85
CA SER A 970 -33.03 21.85 -52.83
C SER A 970 -33.06 20.35 -53.18
N ASP A 971 -32.14 19.60 -52.54
CA ASP A 971 -32.51 18.53 -51.61
C ASP A 971 -31.42 18.37 -50.52
N GLU A 972 -31.72 17.64 -49.43
CA GLU A 972 -30.84 17.51 -48.25
C GLU A 972 -29.76 16.42 -48.44
N GLU A 973 -28.52 16.80 -48.82
CA GLU A 973 -27.36 15.89 -48.77
C GLU A 973 -26.42 16.21 -47.59
N THR A 974 -26.12 15.17 -46.81
CA THR A 974 -25.31 15.21 -45.58
C THR A 974 -23.92 15.81 -45.79
N GLU A 975 -23.61 16.90 -45.07
CA GLU A 975 -22.25 17.44 -45.01
C GLU A 975 -21.29 16.45 -44.32
N GLU A 976 -20.34 15.89 -45.06
CA GLU A 976 -19.12 15.33 -44.45
C GLU A 976 -18.36 16.48 -43.77
N SER A 977 -18.09 16.36 -42.48
CA SER A 977 -17.53 17.46 -41.69
C SER A 977 -16.09 17.79 -42.11
N MET A 978 -15.93 18.76 -43.02
CA MET A 978 -14.64 19.39 -43.30
C MET A 978 -14.09 20.00 -42.00
N GLN A 979 -13.19 19.30 -41.32
CA GLN A 979 -12.46 19.87 -40.19
C GLN A 979 -11.50 20.95 -40.70
N ILE A 980 -11.98 22.19 -40.70
CA ILE A 980 -11.18 23.39 -40.98
C ILE A 980 -10.07 23.47 -39.92
N LYS A 981 -8.89 22.99 -40.28
CA LYS A 981 -7.69 23.03 -39.45
C LYS A 981 -7.25 24.49 -39.27
N ASP A 982 -7.57 25.06 -38.11
CA ASP A 982 -7.26 26.47 -37.80
C ASP A 982 -5.74 26.71 -37.64
N GLU A 983 -5.05 27.01 -38.74
CA GLU A 983 -3.67 27.52 -38.73
C GLU A 983 -3.58 29.03 -38.43
N THR A 984 -4.70 29.71 -38.12
CA THR A 984 -4.72 31.17 -37.88
C THR A 984 -4.53 31.55 -36.40
N GLU A 985 -4.52 30.57 -35.49
CA GLU A 985 -4.47 30.74 -34.03
C GLU A 985 -5.52 31.72 -33.46
N THR A 986 -6.65 31.97 -34.16
CA THR A 986 -7.57 33.08 -33.79
C THR A 986 -8.14 32.96 -32.39
N ASN A 987 -8.44 31.75 -31.93
CA ASN A 987 -8.91 31.50 -30.56
C ASN A 987 -7.83 31.83 -29.51
N LEU A 988 -6.56 31.50 -29.76
CA LEU A 988 -5.44 31.87 -28.90
C LEU A 988 -5.22 33.39 -28.88
N VAL A 989 -5.33 34.06 -30.04
CA VAL A 989 -5.25 35.53 -30.15
C VAL A 989 -6.42 36.21 -29.40
N ASN A 990 -7.63 35.66 -29.48
CA ASN A 990 -8.79 36.16 -28.75
C ASN A 990 -8.66 35.96 -27.22
N LEU A 991 -8.12 34.82 -26.77
CA LEU A 991 -7.80 34.59 -25.37
C LEU A 991 -6.74 35.57 -24.85
N ARG A 992 -5.62 35.72 -25.58
CA ARG A 992 -4.56 36.69 -25.26
C ARG A 992 -5.11 38.13 -25.18
N ARG A 993 -5.97 38.53 -26.13
CA ARG A 993 -6.67 39.82 -26.13
C ARG A 993 -7.57 39.98 -24.90
N THR A 994 -8.29 38.94 -24.51
CA THR A 994 -9.20 38.96 -23.34
C THR A 994 -8.42 39.12 -22.02
N ILE A 995 -7.29 38.40 -21.89
CA ILE A 995 -6.38 38.54 -20.74
C ILE A 995 -5.79 39.95 -20.68
N TYR A 996 -5.29 40.47 -21.81
CA TYR A 996 -4.77 41.84 -21.92
C TYR A 996 -5.81 42.89 -21.49
N LEU A 997 -7.01 42.85 -22.07
CA LEU A 997 -8.09 43.79 -21.75
C LEU A 997 -8.52 43.67 -20.28
N THR A 998 -8.50 42.48 -19.69
CA THR A 998 -8.82 42.27 -18.26
C THR A 998 -7.75 42.89 -17.34
N ILE A 999 -6.47 42.78 -17.70
CA ILE A 999 -5.35 43.41 -16.99
C ILE A 999 -5.40 44.94 -17.11
N MET A 1000 -5.72 45.48 -18.29
CA MET A 1000 -5.72 46.93 -18.55
C MET A 1000 -7.00 47.66 -18.10
N SER A 1001 -8.11 46.93 -17.89
CA SER A 1001 -9.41 47.48 -17.41
C SER A 1001 -9.65 47.31 -15.91
N SER A 1002 -8.62 46.91 -15.15
CA SER A 1002 -8.69 46.75 -13.70
C SER A 1002 -7.88 47.83 -12.99
N VAL A 1003 -8.40 48.34 -11.87
CA VAL A 1003 -7.80 49.45 -11.12
C VAL A 1003 -6.70 48.97 -10.18
N ASP A 1004 -6.83 47.74 -9.65
CA ASP A 1004 -5.87 47.15 -8.72
C ASP A 1004 -5.63 45.65 -8.98
N PHE A 1005 -4.50 45.11 -8.50
CA PHE A 1005 -4.09 43.73 -8.72
C PHE A 1005 -5.03 42.70 -8.06
N GLU A 1006 -5.74 43.06 -6.98
CA GLU A 1006 -6.77 42.20 -6.41
C GLU A 1006 -7.95 42.02 -7.36
N GLU A 1007 -8.41 43.12 -7.98
CA GLU A 1007 -9.50 43.13 -8.94
C GLU A 1007 -9.11 42.37 -10.21
N ALA A 1008 -7.92 42.66 -10.75
CA ALA A 1008 -7.38 41.99 -11.93
C ALA A 1008 -7.27 40.48 -11.71
N GLY A 1009 -6.67 40.06 -10.58
CA GLY A 1009 -6.55 38.64 -10.23
C GLY A 1009 -7.91 37.96 -10.09
N HIS A 1010 -8.89 38.61 -9.46
CA HIS A 1010 -10.25 38.06 -9.31
C HIS A 1010 -11.04 37.99 -10.63
N LYS A 1011 -10.84 38.92 -11.57
CA LYS A 1011 -11.43 38.82 -12.92
C LYS A 1011 -10.76 37.73 -13.75
N LEU A 1012 -9.43 37.66 -13.76
CA LEU A 1012 -8.67 36.65 -14.50
C LEU A 1012 -8.97 35.23 -14.01
N LEU A 1013 -9.13 35.02 -12.70
CA LEU A 1013 -9.57 33.73 -12.11
C LEU A 1013 -11.03 33.35 -12.42
N LYS A 1014 -11.79 34.20 -13.12
CA LYS A 1014 -13.12 33.89 -13.67
C LYS A 1014 -13.12 33.64 -15.18
N ILE A 1015 -11.98 33.80 -15.84
CA ILE A 1015 -11.82 33.34 -17.22
C ILE A 1015 -11.70 31.83 -17.16
N HIS A 1016 -12.59 31.12 -17.86
CA HIS A 1016 -12.45 29.69 -18.05
C HIS A 1016 -11.28 29.45 -19.01
N LEU A 1017 -10.19 28.89 -18.48
CA LEU A 1017 -9.01 28.46 -19.24
C LEU A 1017 -9.10 26.95 -19.46
N GLU A 1018 -8.77 26.51 -20.67
CA GLU A 1018 -8.67 25.08 -20.98
C GLU A 1018 -7.32 24.51 -20.48
N PRO A 1019 -7.23 23.21 -20.13
CA PRO A 1019 -6.00 22.63 -19.60
C PRO A 1019 -4.80 22.81 -20.55
N GLY A 1020 -3.79 23.55 -20.12
CA GLY A 1020 -2.62 23.96 -20.90
C GLY A 1020 -2.55 25.46 -21.18
N GLN A 1021 -3.69 26.17 -21.19
CA GLN A 1021 -3.76 27.62 -21.43
C GLN A 1021 -3.30 28.46 -20.22
N GLU A 1022 -3.07 27.85 -19.05
CA GLU A 1022 -2.53 28.54 -17.87
C GLU A 1022 -1.08 29.03 -18.06
N MET A 1023 -0.39 28.55 -19.10
CA MET A 1023 0.90 29.09 -19.55
C MET A 1023 0.73 30.46 -20.21
N GLU A 1024 -0.32 30.63 -21.01
CA GLU A 1024 -0.61 31.86 -21.77
C GLU A 1024 -1.03 33.01 -20.85
N LEU A 1025 -1.69 32.71 -19.74
CA LEU A 1025 -1.94 33.68 -18.66
C LEU A 1025 -0.62 34.25 -18.10
N CYS A 1026 0.36 33.38 -17.82
CA CYS A 1026 1.67 33.79 -17.29
C CYS A 1026 2.50 34.55 -18.34
N ILE A 1027 2.45 34.12 -19.61
CA ILE A 1027 3.10 34.81 -20.74
C ILE A 1027 2.50 36.21 -20.91
N MET A 1028 1.19 36.34 -21.07
CA MET A 1028 0.54 37.64 -21.32
C MET A 1028 0.75 38.62 -20.18
N LEU A 1029 0.67 38.18 -18.92
CA LEU A 1029 0.96 39.04 -17.75
C LEU A 1029 2.39 39.59 -17.79
N LEU A 1030 3.36 38.74 -18.16
CA LEU A 1030 4.76 39.10 -18.28
C LEU A 1030 5.03 39.99 -19.50
N GLU A 1031 4.35 39.75 -20.62
CA GLU A 1031 4.45 40.60 -21.82
C GLU A 1031 3.87 41.99 -21.58
N CYS A 1032 2.71 42.12 -20.93
CA CYS A 1032 2.14 43.41 -20.50
C CYS A 1032 3.17 44.17 -19.65
N CYS A 1033 3.71 43.52 -18.61
CA CYS A 1033 4.76 44.09 -17.76
C CYS A 1033 6.01 44.50 -18.55
N SER A 1034 6.38 43.76 -19.60
CA SER A 1034 7.56 44.07 -20.43
C SER A 1034 7.35 45.29 -21.33
N GLN A 1035 6.14 45.51 -21.83
CA GLN A 1035 5.80 46.60 -22.77
C GLN A 1035 5.62 47.95 -22.09
N GLU A 1036 5.39 47.99 -20.77
CA GLU A 1036 5.29 49.22 -19.99
C GLU A 1036 6.50 50.14 -20.14
N ARG A 1037 6.27 51.46 -20.17
CA ARG A 1037 7.36 52.46 -20.20
C ARG A 1037 8.23 52.41 -18.94
N THR A 1038 7.66 52.00 -17.82
CA THR A 1038 8.32 51.85 -16.52
C THR A 1038 7.66 50.74 -15.72
N TYR A 1039 8.45 49.83 -15.13
CA TYR A 1039 7.95 48.77 -14.25
C TYR A 1039 6.96 49.28 -13.18
N LEU A 1040 5.74 48.73 -13.19
CA LEU A 1040 4.72 48.97 -12.19
C LEU A 1040 4.64 47.78 -11.21
N ARG A 1041 4.68 48.06 -9.90
CA ARG A 1041 4.59 47.04 -8.84
C ARG A 1041 3.32 46.18 -8.91
N TYR A 1042 2.25 46.72 -9.52
CA TYR A 1042 1.01 46.03 -9.89
C TYR A 1042 1.25 44.63 -10.49
N TYR A 1043 2.10 44.53 -11.51
CA TYR A 1043 2.38 43.25 -12.18
C TYR A 1043 3.09 42.25 -11.26
N GLY A 1044 4.05 42.72 -10.45
CA GLY A 1044 4.74 41.88 -9.47
C GLY A 1044 3.80 41.31 -8.40
N LEU A 1045 2.88 42.13 -7.88
CA LEU A 1045 1.86 41.70 -6.91
C LEU A 1045 0.83 40.74 -7.53
N LEU A 1046 0.44 40.97 -8.79
CA LEU A 1046 -0.44 40.07 -9.53
C LEU A 1046 0.22 38.71 -9.78
N GLY A 1047 1.49 38.68 -10.21
CA GLY A 1047 2.27 37.45 -10.37
C GLY A 1047 2.47 36.72 -9.04
N GLN A 1048 2.78 37.44 -7.95
CA GLN A 1048 2.87 36.88 -6.60
C GLN A 1048 1.55 36.18 -6.21
N ARG A 1049 0.41 36.84 -6.45
CA ARG A 1049 -0.92 36.30 -6.15
C ARG A 1049 -1.18 34.98 -6.89
N PHE A 1050 -0.84 34.90 -8.18
CA PHE A 1050 -1.00 33.66 -8.96
C PHE A 1050 -0.10 32.52 -8.44
N CYS A 1051 1.19 32.78 -8.20
CA CYS A 1051 2.11 31.77 -7.64
C CYS A 1051 1.66 31.25 -6.27
N MET A 1052 1.05 32.10 -5.43
CA MET A 1052 0.57 31.73 -4.09
C MET A 1052 -0.81 31.05 -4.08
N ILE A 1053 -1.59 31.16 -5.16
CA ILE A 1053 -2.91 30.50 -5.29
C ILE A 1053 -2.79 29.10 -5.90
N ASN A 1054 -1.99 28.91 -6.95
CA ASN A 1054 -1.86 27.62 -7.62
C ASN A 1054 -0.41 27.35 -8.03
N LYS A 1055 0.09 26.17 -7.66
CA LYS A 1055 1.44 25.68 -7.98
C LYS A 1055 1.70 25.58 -9.49
N VAL A 1056 0.67 25.34 -10.30
CA VAL A 1056 0.78 25.35 -11.78
C VAL A 1056 1.26 26.72 -12.28
N HIS A 1057 0.75 27.83 -11.72
CA HIS A 1057 1.24 29.16 -12.11
C HIS A 1057 2.67 29.42 -11.66
N GLN A 1058 3.08 28.91 -10.48
CA GLN A 1058 4.47 28.98 -10.02
C GLN A 1058 5.41 28.25 -11.00
N GLU A 1059 5.09 27.01 -11.39
CA GLU A 1059 5.86 26.23 -12.36
C GLU A 1059 5.87 26.86 -13.76
N ASN A 1060 4.76 27.48 -14.17
CA ASN A 1060 4.69 28.26 -15.41
C ASN A 1060 5.55 29.53 -15.34
N PHE A 1061 5.62 30.23 -14.19
CA PHE A 1061 6.51 31.38 -14.02
C PHE A 1061 7.99 31.00 -13.93
N GLU A 1062 8.35 29.83 -13.36
CA GLU A 1062 9.70 29.27 -13.47
C GLU A 1062 10.07 29.00 -14.94
N THR A 1063 9.15 28.37 -15.68
CA THR A 1063 9.31 28.13 -17.12
C THR A 1063 9.45 29.43 -17.91
N CYS A 1064 8.68 30.47 -17.55
CA CYS A 1064 8.81 31.81 -18.15
C CYS A 1064 10.16 32.45 -17.83
N PHE A 1065 10.69 32.30 -16.61
CA PHE A 1065 12.03 32.82 -16.26
C PHE A 1065 13.11 32.22 -17.17
N VAL A 1066 13.11 30.91 -17.36
CA VAL A 1066 14.10 30.21 -18.20
C VAL A 1066 13.93 30.58 -19.69
N LYS A 1067 12.68 30.64 -20.20
CA LYS A 1067 12.38 31.07 -21.57
C LYS A 1067 12.82 32.53 -21.82
N GLN A 1068 12.55 33.45 -20.90
CA GLN A 1068 12.99 34.83 -21.03
C GLN A 1068 14.53 34.95 -20.94
N TYR A 1069 15.18 34.22 -20.01
CA TYR A 1069 16.63 34.28 -19.85
C TYR A 1069 17.39 33.78 -21.09
N SER A 1070 16.90 32.78 -21.83
CA SER A 1070 17.54 32.39 -23.10
C SER A 1070 17.34 33.44 -24.21
N MET A 1071 16.26 34.22 -24.15
CA MET A 1071 15.88 35.20 -25.19
C MET A 1071 16.32 36.65 -24.89
N ILE A 1072 16.95 36.96 -23.74
CA ILE A 1072 17.39 38.32 -23.36
C ILE A 1072 18.23 39.08 -24.39
N HIS A 1073 18.93 38.38 -25.29
CA HIS A 1073 19.68 39.01 -26.38
C HIS A 1073 18.76 39.71 -27.42
N ARG A 1074 17.47 39.37 -27.46
CA ARG A 1074 16.43 39.95 -28.34
C ARG A 1074 15.58 41.02 -27.65
N LEU A 1075 15.71 41.18 -26.33
CA LEU A 1075 14.92 42.14 -25.56
C LEU A 1075 15.58 43.52 -25.52
N GLU A 1076 14.79 44.55 -25.79
CA GLU A 1076 15.20 45.95 -25.65
C GLU A 1076 15.52 46.32 -24.19
N THR A 1077 16.32 47.38 -24.00
CA THR A 1077 16.79 47.82 -22.68
C THR A 1077 15.67 48.16 -21.68
N ASN A 1078 14.50 48.60 -22.14
CA ASN A 1078 13.33 48.83 -21.29
C ASN A 1078 12.61 47.52 -20.94
N LYS A 1079 12.39 46.65 -21.92
CA LYS A 1079 11.78 45.31 -21.72
C LYS A 1079 12.62 44.48 -20.73
N LEU A 1080 13.95 44.45 -20.92
CA LEU A 1080 14.93 43.85 -20.00
C LEU A 1080 14.79 44.38 -18.57
N ARG A 1081 14.66 45.70 -18.39
CA ARG A 1081 14.53 46.34 -17.08
C ARG A 1081 13.26 45.89 -16.36
N ASN A 1082 12.12 45.89 -17.05
CA ASN A 1082 10.85 45.54 -16.42
C ASN A 1082 10.78 44.04 -16.08
N VAL A 1083 11.22 43.17 -17.00
CA VAL A 1083 11.27 41.71 -16.75
C VAL A 1083 12.24 41.37 -15.61
N ALA A 1084 13.38 42.05 -15.52
CA ALA A 1084 14.31 41.87 -14.39
C ALA A 1084 13.68 42.31 -13.05
N LYS A 1085 13.02 43.47 -12.99
CA LYS A 1085 12.32 43.95 -11.79
C LYS A 1085 11.14 43.05 -11.40
N PHE A 1086 10.40 42.53 -12.38
CA PHE A 1086 9.30 41.57 -12.16
C PHE A 1086 9.80 40.30 -11.45
N PHE A 1087 10.84 39.65 -11.98
CA PHE A 1087 11.36 38.42 -11.36
C PHE A 1087 12.10 38.68 -10.04
N ALA A 1088 12.73 39.85 -9.86
CA ALA A 1088 13.24 40.25 -8.55
C ALA A 1088 12.13 40.44 -7.50
N HIS A 1089 10.94 40.88 -7.91
CA HIS A 1089 9.78 40.95 -7.02
C HIS A 1089 9.30 39.56 -6.60
N LEU A 1090 9.17 38.61 -7.53
CA LEU A 1090 8.74 37.25 -7.22
C LEU A 1090 9.76 36.47 -6.37
N LEU A 1091 11.06 36.62 -6.65
CA LEU A 1091 12.13 36.02 -5.84
C LEU A 1091 12.22 36.66 -4.44
N GLY A 1092 12.11 37.99 -4.34
CA GLY A 1092 12.17 38.73 -3.07
C GLY A 1092 10.93 38.56 -2.17
N THR A 1093 9.79 38.18 -2.75
CA THR A 1093 8.57 37.82 -1.99
C THR A 1093 8.45 36.31 -1.70
N PHE A 1094 9.45 35.52 -2.09
CA PHE A 1094 9.47 34.06 -2.05
C PHE A 1094 8.31 33.38 -2.82
N ALA A 1095 7.65 34.11 -3.73
CA ALA A 1095 6.64 33.58 -4.62
C ALA A 1095 7.23 32.68 -5.72
N LEU A 1096 8.48 32.94 -6.11
CA LEU A 1096 9.27 32.08 -7.00
C LEU A 1096 10.44 31.44 -6.24
N PRO A 1097 10.67 30.12 -6.34
CA PRO A 1097 11.83 29.46 -5.75
C PRO A 1097 13.17 29.96 -6.32
N TRP A 1098 14.21 29.96 -5.50
CA TRP A 1098 15.52 30.51 -5.86
C TRP A 1098 16.39 29.57 -6.72
N HIS A 1099 15.96 28.32 -6.94
CA HIS A 1099 16.69 27.37 -7.80
C HIS A 1099 16.72 27.81 -9.27
N VAL A 1100 15.82 28.69 -9.72
CA VAL A 1100 15.82 29.26 -11.07
C VAL A 1100 17.11 30.02 -11.40
N LEU A 1101 17.84 30.51 -10.38
CA LEU A 1101 19.13 31.19 -10.56
C LEU A 1101 20.24 30.24 -11.06
N SER A 1102 20.07 28.91 -10.96
CA SER A 1102 21.03 27.92 -11.47
C SER A 1102 21.20 27.95 -12.99
N TYR A 1103 20.20 28.46 -13.72
CA TYR A 1103 20.23 28.69 -15.17
C TYR A 1103 21.07 29.94 -15.56
N ILE A 1104 21.47 30.77 -14.59
CA ILE A 1104 22.34 31.93 -14.81
C ILE A 1104 23.80 31.52 -14.57
N ARG A 1105 24.55 31.30 -15.65
CA ARG A 1105 26.00 31.06 -15.61
C ARG A 1105 26.77 32.38 -15.82
N LEU A 1106 27.53 32.84 -14.81
CA LEU A 1106 28.23 34.14 -14.82
C LEU A 1106 29.71 33.99 -15.22
N THR A 1107 29.95 33.66 -16.48
CA THR A 1107 31.30 33.57 -17.07
C THR A 1107 31.50 34.63 -18.14
N GLU A 1108 32.75 34.83 -18.57
CA GLU A 1108 33.07 35.73 -19.69
C GLU A 1108 32.54 35.21 -21.04
N GLU A 1109 32.47 33.88 -21.19
CA GLU A 1109 32.08 33.16 -22.42
C GLU A 1109 30.55 33.02 -22.56
N ASP A 1110 29.83 32.68 -21.48
CA ASP A 1110 28.37 32.41 -21.54
C ASP A 1110 27.49 33.67 -21.39
N THR A 1111 28.04 34.83 -21.00
CA THR A 1111 27.24 36.04 -20.74
C THR A 1111 27.37 37.11 -21.82
N THR A 1112 26.23 37.51 -22.41
CA THR A 1112 26.16 38.66 -23.32
C THR A 1112 26.11 40.00 -22.56
N SER A 1113 26.24 41.12 -23.27
CA SER A 1113 25.99 42.46 -22.72
C SER A 1113 24.58 42.59 -22.14
N SER A 1114 23.54 42.11 -22.83
CA SER A 1114 22.16 42.06 -22.34
C SER A 1114 22.02 41.19 -21.09
N SER A 1115 22.70 40.04 -21.03
CA SER A 1115 22.75 39.18 -19.84
C SER A 1115 23.33 39.91 -18.63
N ARG A 1116 24.47 40.60 -18.82
CA ARG A 1116 25.14 41.38 -17.77
C ARG A 1116 24.26 42.56 -17.28
N ILE A 1117 23.48 43.19 -18.17
CA ILE A 1117 22.51 44.24 -17.82
C ILE A 1117 21.30 43.66 -17.06
N PHE A 1118 20.77 42.51 -17.48
CA PHE A 1118 19.66 41.82 -16.80
C PHE A 1118 20.04 41.43 -15.37
N ILE A 1119 21.16 40.73 -15.20
CA ILE A 1119 21.67 40.27 -13.88
C ILE A 1119 21.94 41.49 -12.98
N LYS A 1120 22.50 42.58 -13.52
CA LYS A 1120 22.70 43.83 -12.78
C LYS A 1120 21.38 44.33 -12.18
N ILE A 1121 20.33 44.47 -12.99
CA ILE A 1121 19.04 45.03 -12.55
C ILE A 1121 18.36 44.07 -11.56
N LEU A 1122 18.38 42.75 -11.84
CA LEU A 1122 17.82 41.71 -10.98
C LEU A 1122 18.40 41.76 -9.56
N PHE A 1123 19.74 41.82 -9.44
CA PHE A 1123 20.40 41.83 -8.13
C PHE A 1123 20.37 43.20 -7.43
N GLN A 1124 20.33 44.31 -8.18
CA GLN A 1124 20.11 45.63 -7.58
C GLN A 1124 18.70 45.71 -6.96
N GLU A 1125 17.67 45.28 -7.68
CA GLU A 1125 16.30 45.25 -7.17
C GLU A 1125 16.12 44.29 -5.98
N LEU A 1126 16.73 43.11 -6.01
CA LEU A 1126 16.74 42.18 -4.86
C LEU A 1126 17.42 42.78 -3.63
N SER A 1127 18.50 43.54 -3.82
CA SER A 1127 19.19 44.24 -2.72
C SER A 1127 18.38 45.43 -2.18
N GLU A 1128 17.56 46.08 -3.01
CA GLU A 1128 16.60 47.11 -2.58
C GLU A 1128 15.39 46.51 -1.83
N HIS A 1129 14.86 45.36 -2.27
CA HIS A 1129 13.73 44.69 -1.62
C HIS A 1129 14.09 44.00 -0.30
N LEU A 1130 15.20 43.26 -0.24
CA LEU A 1130 15.58 42.44 0.93
C LEU A 1130 16.60 43.12 1.84
N GLY A 1131 17.34 44.10 1.33
CA GLY A 1131 18.55 44.61 1.96
C GLY A 1131 19.75 43.67 1.79
N ILE A 1132 20.94 44.24 1.70
CA ILE A 1132 22.19 43.52 1.40
C ILE A 1132 22.52 42.39 2.40
N ARG A 1133 22.09 42.49 3.67
CA ARG A 1133 22.34 41.47 4.70
C ARG A 1133 21.54 40.19 4.46
N LEU A 1134 20.21 40.31 4.38
CA LEU A 1134 19.31 39.17 4.16
C LEU A 1134 19.55 38.52 2.79
N LEU A 1135 19.90 39.32 1.78
CA LEU A 1135 20.35 38.83 0.48
C LEU A 1135 21.64 37.99 0.60
N ASN A 1136 22.64 38.46 1.34
CA ASN A 1136 23.89 37.72 1.55
C ASN A 1136 23.67 36.45 2.41
N GLU A 1137 22.83 36.52 3.45
CA GLU A 1137 22.44 35.36 4.25
C GLU A 1137 21.79 34.27 3.38
N ARG A 1138 20.83 34.66 2.52
CA ARG A 1138 20.12 33.71 1.64
C ARG A 1138 20.98 33.12 0.53
N LEU A 1139 21.95 33.87 0.00
CA LEU A 1139 22.91 33.37 -1.01
C LEU A 1139 24.00 32.46 -0.42
N ASN A 1140 24.21 32.50 0.90
CA ASN A 1140 25.13 31.62 1.62
C ASN A 1140 24.43 30.46 2.35
N ASP A 1141 23.13 30.26 2.10
CA ASP A 1141 22.36 29.11 2.59
C ASP A 1141 23.02 27.79 2.13
N PRO A 1142 23.45 26.90 3.06
CA PRO A 1142 24.11 25.65 2.72
C PRO A 1142 23.25 24.70 1.87
N THR A 1143 21.91 24.79 1.98
CA THR A 1143 20.99 23.90 1.25
C THR A 1143 20.84 24.28 -0.22
N MET A 1144 21.18 25.53 -0.59
CA MET A 1144 20.97 26.08 -1.93
C MET A 1144 22.28 26.32 -2.70
N GLN A 1145 23.46 25.99 -2.14
CA GLN A 1145 24.76 26.25 -2.80
C GLN A 1145 24.87 25.65 -4.20
N ASP A 1146 24.39 24.42 -4.42
CA ASP A 1146 24.32 23.76 -5.74
C ASP A 1146 23.54 24.59 -6.77
N SER A 1147 22.55 25.38 -6.35
CA SER A 1147 21.79 26.28 -7.23
C SER A 1147 22.50 27.60 -7.53
N PHE A 1148 23.51 27.98 -6.73
CA PHE A 1148 24.22 29.26 -6.84
C PHE A 1148 25.65 29.13 -7.39
N GLU A 1149 26.16 27.90 -7.56
CA GLU A 1149 27.50 27.65 -8.13
C GLU A 1149 27.68 28.25 -9.53
N SER A 1150 26.65 28.20 -10.39
CA SER A 1150 26.70 28.78 -11.75
C SER A 1150 26.89 30.30 -11.77
N ILE A 1151 26.30 31.02 -10.81
CA ILE A 1151 26.34 32.50 -10.75
C ILE A 1151 27.47 33.01 -9.82
N PHE A 1152 27.97 32.19 -8.90
CA PHE A 1152 29.17 32.44 -8.10
C PHE A 1152 30.27 31.40 -8.38
N PRO A 1153 30.83 31.38 -9.61
CA PRO A 1153 31.70 30.30 -10.08
C PRO A 1153 33.01 30.18 -9.30
N LYS A 1154 33.27 28.95 -8.83
CA LYS A 1154 34.50 28.50 -8.17
C LYS A 1154 35.34 27.57 -9.06
N ASP A 1155 34.90 27.33 -10.29
CA ASP A 1155 35.48 26.38 -11.25
C ASP A 1155 36.86 26.79 -11.78
N ASN A 1156 37.02 28.07 -12.11
CA ASN A 1156 38.22 28.62 -12.74
C ASN A 1156 38.54 29.99 -12.13
N PRO A 1157 39.78 30.27 -11.69
CA PRO A 1157 40.17 31.59 -11.19
C PRO A 1157 39.90 32.76 -12.16
N LYS A 1158 39.79 32.53 -13.47
CA LYS A 1158 39.30 33.56 -14.42
C LYS A 1158 37.82 33.88 -14.14
N ASN A 1159 36.95 32.88 -14.10
CA ASN A 1159 35.51 33.02 -13.83
C ASN A 1159 35.26 33.63 -12.45
N THR A 1160 35.98 33.17 -11.41
CA THR A 1160 35.87 33.75 -10.06
C THR A 1160 36.26 35.23 -10.03
N ARG A 1161 37.33 35.64 -10.76
CA ARG A 1161 37.71 37.07 -10.90
C ARG A 1161 36.66 37.87 -11.68
N PHE A 1162 36.14 37.30 -12.77
CA PHE A 1162 35.09 37.93 -13.57
C PHE A 1162 33.83 38.18 -12.73
N CYS A 1163 33.36 37.19 -11.97
CA CYS A 1163 32.25 37.31 -11.04
C CYS A 1163 32.52 38.38 -9.95
N ILE A 1164 33.69 38.36 -9.30
CA ILE A 1164 34.06 39.39 -8.30
C ILE A 1164 34.04 40.80 -8.91
N ASN A 1165 34.63 40.97 -10.10
CA ASN A 1165 34.69 42.26 -10.79
C ASN A 1165 33.29 42.73 -11.27
N PHE A 1166 32.44 41.81 -11.69
CA PHE A 1166 31.07 42.13 -12.08
C PHE A 1166 30.26 42.63 -10.88
N PHE A 1167 30.21 41.87 -9.78
CA PHE A 1167 29.45 42.27 -8.59
C PHE A 1167 29.99 43.54 -7.91
N THR A 1168 31.30 43.83 -7.96
CA THR A 1168 31.80 45.14 -7.53
C THR A 1168 31.40 46.27 -8.47
N SER A 1169 31.41 46.06 -9.79
CA SER A 1169 31.04 47.09 -10.77
C SER A 1169 29.56 47.52 -10.70
N ILE A 1170 28.69 46.67 -10.16
CA ILE A 1170 27.27 46.98 -9.93
C ILE A 1170 26.97 47.49 -8.50
N GLY A 1171 28.00 47.67 -7.66
CA GLY A 1171 27.88 48.17 -6.29
C GLY A 1171 27.59 47.12 -5.21
N LEU A 1172 27.42 45.84 -5.59
CA LEU A 1172 27.03 44.75 -4.68
C LEU A 1172 28.24 43.89 -4.25
N GLY A 1173 29.40 44.53 -4.08
CA GLY A 1173 30.68 43.84 -3.84
C GLY A 1173 30.71 42.93 -2.60
N GLY A 1174 29.90 43.21 -1.57
CA GLY A 1174 29.82 42.38 -0.35
C GLY A 1174 29.35 40.94 -0.61
N LEU A 1175 28.55 40.70 -1.65
CA LEU A 1175 28.08 39.35 -2.03
C LEU A 1175 29.21 38.41 -2.50
N THR A 1176 30.45 38.92 -2.62
CA THR A 1176 31.60 38.17 -3.15
C THR A 1176 32.71 37.93 -2.14
N GLU A 1177 32.49 38.20 -0.85
CA GLU A 1177 33.50 38.01 0.20
C GLU A 1177 34.03 36.57 0.22
N ASN A 1178 33.14 35.57 0.21
CA ASN A 1178 33.50 34.15 0.16
C ASN A 1178 34.31 33.76 -1.09
N LEU A 1179 34.04 34.37 -2.25
CA LEU A 1179 34.83 34.15 -3.48
C LEU A 1179 36.24 34.78 -3.38
N ARG A 1180 36.38 35.92 -2.70
CA ARG A 1180 37.68 36.56 -2.46
C ARG A 1180 38.54 35.73 -1.49
N GLU A 1181 37.93 35.12 -0.48
CA GLU A 1181 38.64 34.21 0.43
C GLU A 1181 39.06 32.92 -0.26
N TYR A 1182 38.17 32.32 -1.05
CA TYR A 1182 38.49 31.17 -1.91
C TYR A 1182 39.69 31.46 -2.82
N LEU A 1183 39.69 32.61 -3.49
CA LEU A 1183 40.78 33.02 -4.39
C LEU A 1183 42.11 33.28 -3.66
N LYS A 1184 42.09 33.81 -2.42
CA LYS A 1184 43.30 33.93 -1.57
C LYS A 1184 43.88 32.57 -1.17
N ASN A 1185 43.02 31.58 -0.90
CA ASN A 1185 43.43 30.26 -0.43
C ASN A 1185 43.81 29.29 -1.57
N MET A 1186 43.34 29.55 -2.79
CA MET A 1186 43.56 28.72 -3.99
C MET A 1186 45.02 28.26 -4.23
N PRO A 1187 46.07 29.08 -4.05
CA PRO A 1187 47.45 28.62 -4.26
C PRO A 1187 47.88 27.47 -3.33
N ARG A 1188 47.33 27.41 -2.10
CA ARG A 1188 47.59 26.30 -1.17
C ARG A 1188 46.89 25.01 -1.61
N LEU A 1189 45.69 25.12 -2.18
CA LEU A 1189 44.91 23.97 -2.67
C LEU A 1189 45.58 23.32 -3.89
N ILE A 1190 46.04 24.12 -4.85
CA ILE A 1190 46.80 23.63 -6.03
C ILE A 1190 48.09 22.93 -5.58
N MET A 1191 48.80 23.49 -4.58
CA MET A 1191 50.02 22.90 -4.03
C MET A 1191 49.79 21.60 -3.22
N GLN A 1192 48.56 21.31 -2.81
CA GLN A 1192 48.17 20.01 -2.26
C GLN A 1192 47.87 19.00 -3.38
N GLN A 1193 47.21 19.42 -4.48
CA GLN A 1193 46.89 18.56 -5.63
C GLN A 1193 48.14 18.09 -6.39
N GLN A 1194 49.14 18.96 -6.59
CA GLN A 1194 50.38 18.61 -7.29
C GLN A 1194 51.30 17.62 -6.55
N LYS A 1195 50.90 17.12 -5.37
CA LYS A 1195 51.73 16.28 -4.50
C LYS A 1195 51.41 14.78 -4.55
N GLN A 1196 50.63 14.33 -5.55
CA GLN A 1196 50.11 12.96 -5.64
C GLN A 1196 50.51 12.19 -6.93
N VAL A 1197 51.65 12.50 -7.53
CA VAL A 1197 52.21 11.73 -8.66
C VAL A 1197 53.69 11.39 -8.38
N PRO A 1198 54.08 10.11 -8.37
CA PRO A 1198 55.45 9.65 -8.56
C PRO A 1198 55.70 9.24 -10.02
N ASP A 1199 56.91 9.50 -10.51
CA ASP A 1199 57.31 9.24 -11.91
C ASP A 1199 57.64 7.76 -12.20
N SER A 1200 57.62 7.40 -13.49
CA SER A 1200 58.41 6.28 -14.03
C SER A 1200 58.80 6.53 -15.50
N ASP A 1201 60.11 6.62 -15.70
CA ASP A 1201 60.92 6.84 -16.92
C ASP A 1201 60.42 6.17 -18.23
N SER A 1202 60.57 6.74 -19.44
CA SER A 1202 61.82 7.01 -20.23
C SER A 1202 62.51 5.72 -20.71
N ASP A 1203 62.89 5.52 -21.98
CA ASP A 1203 62.77 6.29 -23.26
C ASP A 1203 62.32 5.32 -24.41
N ASN A 1204 62.59 5.39 -25.74
CA ASN A 1204 63.49 6.19 -26.61
C ASN A 1204 63.08 6.08 -28.12
N GLU A 1205 63.83 6.77 -29.01
CA GLU A 1205 64.10 6.57 -30.47
C GLU A 1205 63.06 5.88 -31.40
N SER A 1206 62.58 6.35 -32.58
CA SER A 1206 62.83 7.47 -33.54
C SER A 1206 63.40 7.07 -34.92
N ALA A 1207 62.64 7.31 -36.00
CA ALA A 1207 63.03 7.51 -37.43
C ALA A 1207 61.73 7.66 -38.27
N SER A 1208 61.39 8.79 -38.91
CA SER A 1208 61.89 9.37 -40.18
C SER A 1208 61.55 8.51 -41.44
N SER A 1209 61.17 9.05 -42.61
CA SER A 1209 61.18 10.42 -43.20
C SER A 1209 60.03 10.56 -44.25
N GLY A 1210 59.72 11.70 -44.90
CA GLY A 1210 60.22 13.09 -44.84
C GLY A 1210 59.77 13.92 -46.08
N SER A 1211 60.23 15.19 -46.20
CA SER A 1211 60.10 16.14 -47.35
C SER A 1211 58.68 16.63 -47.75
N SER A 1212 58.47 17.85 -48.29
CA SER A 1212 59.41 18.94 -48.68
C SER A 1212 58.79 20.36 -48.75
N ASP A 1213 59.68 21.35 -48.53
CA ASP A 1213 59.83 22.67 -49.19
C ASP A 1213 58.88 23.89 -49.03
N SER A 1214 59.54 25.06 -49.10
CA SER A 1214 59.04 26.46 -49.21
C SER A 1214 58.25 27.01 -48.00
N GLY A 1215 58.52 28.21 -47.43
CA GLY A 1215 59.53 29.24 -47.73
C GLY A 1215 59.07 30.28 -48.76
N THR A 1216 59.34 31.59 -48.65
CA THR A 1216 60.01 32.40 -47.59
C THR A 1216 59.60 33.86 -47.73
N SER A 1217 59.51 34.61 -46.63
CA SER A 1217 59.92 36.03 -46.52
C SER A 1217 59.65 36.59 -45.11
N SER A 1218 60.37 37.59 -44.58
CA SER A 1218 61.83 37.78 -44.39
C SER A 1218 62.06 39.23 -43.91
N GLU A 1219 63.19 39.48 -43.22
CA GLU A 1219 63.77 40.81 -42.95
C GLU A 1219 63.04 41.73 -41.93
N SER A 1220 63.73 42.59 -41.15
CA SER A 1220 65.15 42.62 -40.76
C SER A 1220 65.41 43.51 -39.53
N GLU A 1221 66.57 43.30 -38.90
CA GLU A 1221 67.50 44.27 -38.28
C GLU A 1221 66.97 45.54 -37.54
N SER A 1222 67.41 45.76 -36.29
CA SER A 1222 68.57 46.65 -36.03
C SER A 1222 68.89 46.93 -34.54
N ASP A 1223 70.06 46.44 -34.14
CA ASP A 1223 71.10 47.05 -33.28
C ASP A 1223 70.89 48.24 -32.31
N SER A 1224 71.18 47.95 -31.03
CA SER A 1224 72.34 48.49 -30.27
C SER A 1224 72.24 49.69 -29.28
N ALA A 1225 73.21 49.67 -28.33
CA ALA A 1225 73.72 50.75 -27.47
C ALA A 1225 72.79 51.34 -26.36
N SER A 1226 73.24 51.56 -25.11
CA SER A 1226 74.55 51.26 -24.47
C SER A 1226 74.45 51.28 -22.92
N SER A 1227 75.43 50.64 -22.25
CA SER A 1227 76.01 50.98 -20.92
C SER A 1227 75.12 51.10 -19.66
N ASP A 1228 75.60 50.80 -18.45
CA ASP A 1228 76.60 49.84 -17.95
C ASP A 1228 76.47 49.80 -16.40
N GLU A 1229 76.87 48.72 -15.73
CA GLU A 1229 77.22 48.80 -14.31
C GLU A 1229 78.33 47.80 -13.96
N SER A 1230 79.39 48.31 -13.32
CA SER A 1230 80.27 47.68 -12.32
C SER A 1230 80.86 46.28 -12.56
N ASP A 1231 82.11 46.14 -12.10
CA ASP A 1231 82.89 44.92 -12.25
C ASP A 1231 82.33 43.67 -11.56
N ARG A 1232 82.59 42.53 -12.20
CA ARG A 1232 82.33 41.20 -11.67
C ARG A 1232 83.29 40.90 -10.51
N LYS A 1233 82.79 40.45 -9.35
CA LYS A 1233 83.05 39.07 -8.80
C LYS A 1233 82.59 38.84 -7.34
N ARG A 1234 82.46 37.54 -7.03
CA ARG A 1234 82.36 36.87 -5.71
C ARG A 1234 81.03 36.99 -4.92
N SER A 1235 80.34 35.83 -4.93
CA SER A 1235 79.87 35.12 -3.71
C SER A 1235 78.52 35.51 -3.07
N LYS A 1236 77.73 34.46 -2.76
CA LYS A 1236 76.58 34.40 -1.84
C LYS A 1236 75.28 35.15 -2.22
N ARG A 1237 74.54 34.53 -3.16
CA ARG A 1237 73.06 34.36 -3.18
C ARG A 1237 72.26 35.18 -2.14
N ARG A 1238 71.60 36.28 -2.54
CA ARG A 1238 70.28 36.66 -1.99
C ARG A 1238 69.47 37.66 -2.84
N ARG A 1239 68.43 37.16 -3.51
CA ARG A 1239 67.12 37.76 -3.85
C ARG A 1239 66.37 36.72 -4.72
N LYS A 1240 65.04 36.71 -4.77
CA LYS A 1240 64.07 37.65 -4.21
C LYS A 1240 63.09 36.92 -3.29
#